data_AF-A0A318ZXA7-F1
#
_entry.id   AF-A0A318ZXA7-F1
#
_cell.length_a   1.000
_cell.length_b   1.000
_cell.length_c   1.000
_cell.angle_alpha   90.00
_cell.angle_beta   90.00
_cell.angle_gamma   90.00
#
_symmetry.space_group_name_H-M   'P 1'
#
loop_
_entity.id
_entity.type
_entity.pdbx_description
1 polymer ?
#
loop_
_entity_poly.entity_id
_entity_poly.type
_entity_poly.pdbx_seq_one_letter_code
_entity_poly.pdbx_strand_id
1 'polypeptide(L)'
;MKLVSLAALLVSAIPIAVTGAAVGGNPNGAKIIPVSDLTGLRSVGAHYAKYPDRKTVTIRPSKNDYDDVSSDFLWGIKQANHGGRLLLEKGKKYVIGKKLDLTFLDNIEVQLDGELKFTNNITYWQANNYYYDFQKSITFWRWGGNDIKIFGSGTLNGNGQAWYNAFAGLEILDSSNTFYRPILFLTDNATRVSVEGITQLNSPCWTNFFVNTKDISFNDVFIHAYSTNASALPKNTDGFDSYNVDGLTVTNTRVDIGDDCFSPKPNTTNIFIQNLWCNNTHGVSMGSIGQYAGELDIIENAWIENVTLLNGQNGARLKAWAGQDVGYGRINNITYKNIQIQNTDNPVVLDQCYFDINATECAQYPSAVNITNILFENIWGTSSGKEGLVVADLTCSPAAVCTNITLQDISLTSSAGSPSEIICSGITGGIGVDCGSGKTTLLEHILQSPDHGLRIAVIVNDMSSLNIDATLIKHHTVSHTKESLIQLQNGCICCTLRGDLLSELARLTTQEEVEYVVIESTGISEPMQVAETFTAEFSAAMVQAEAEGGVLDEEGKKILDQINTLGGLHQLSTLDTTVTVIDAFNLLSNLDTSDFLSDRYGPDKIIAEDERTISDLMVDQIEFADVILINKMDMLASRPQDRDRIMRLVTTLNPSAKVIQTIYSRVDVKEILGTGRFDFVKAASGAGWLRSLHEMTKMKMGNGEERWTPKPEILEYGINNFVYTARRPFHPRRLYNLLHDKFIILQDAAEDDVDEGEEEDSDAAGESNAEHHSDSSSESEAEEEEEEEEKEEEADEPTQPTSQEILANKRADPLLQPLLRSKGFFWLATRLYQFGEWSQAGAMLTMNCGGPWFAEVPDDVWPEDGDVRKSIEEDFQGEWGDRRQEIVFIGEGVDVNGVTGLLDECLLSTKEMKKWERVMRDQTMERREKQEVVGRIWEDGWEEWPAVVEDDEDGVQNEEAMDIEGQPEEGKRERKISRFMRGGYAAHQGHSHSHK
;
A
#
# COMPACT_ATOMS: atom_id res chain seq x y z
N MET A 1 30.22 -2.47 -46.37
CA MET A 1 31.39 -2.14 -47.23
C MET A 1 31.00 -2.37 -48.70
N LYS A 2 31.03 -1.33 -49.54
CA LYS A 2 30.78 -1.28 -51.00
C LYS A 2 29.39 -1.68 -51.57
N LEU A 3 28.80 -0.70 -52.26
CA LEU A 3 27.62 -0.77 -53.14
C LEU A 3 27.80 -1.66 -54.38
N VAL A 4 26.74 -2.39 -54.77
CA VAL A 4 26.21 -2.68 -56.13
C VAL A 4 24.76 -3.15 -55.94
N SER A 5 23.71 -2.82 -56.73
CA SER A 5 23.34 -1.64 -57.55
C SER A 5 21.83 -1.77 -57.91
N LEU A 6 21.12 -0.68 -58.20
CA LEU A 6 19.78 -0.73 -58.81
C LEU A 6 19.85 -1.15 -60.29
N ALA A 7 18.93 -2.00 -60.73
CA ALA A 7 18.39 -2.05 -62.10
C ALA A 7 17.05 -2.82 -62.07
N ALA A 8 15.99 -2.23 -62.65
CA ALA A 8 14.63 -2.78 -62.60
C ALA A 8 14.12 -3.19 -63.99
N LEU A 9 13.06 -4.02 -63.97
CA LEU A 9 12.01 -4.19 -64.98
C LEU A 9 12.26 -5.07 -66.23
N LEU A 10 11.18 -5.81 -66.54
CA LEU A 10 10.79 -6.41 -67.82
C LEU A 10 11.55 -7.65 -68.34
N VAL A 11 11.15 -8.83 -67.84
CA VAL A 11 11.00 -10.04 -68.67
C VAL A 11 9.59 -10.60 -68.47
N SER A 12 8.91 -10.86 -69.58
CA SER A 12 7.54 -11.38 -69.64
C SER A 12 7.41 -12.77 -69.02
N ALA A 13 6.42 -12.96 -68.14
CA ALA A 13 6.05 -14.29 -67.65
C ALA A 13 5.43 -15.13 -68.78
N ILE A 14 6.17 -16.14 -69.25
CA ILE A 14 5.61 -17.24 -70.03
C ILE A 14 5.13 -18.29 -69.02
N PRO A 15 3.82 -18.61 -68.94
CA PRO A 15 3.34 -19.68 -68.08
C PRO A 15 3.80 -21.02 -68.66
N ILE A 16 4.85 -21.60 -68.08
CA ILE A 16 5.18 -23.01 -68.32
C ILE A 16 4.07 -23.83 -67.69
N ALA A 17 3.15 -24.30 -68.52
CA ALA A 17 2.10 -25.23 -68.12
C ALA A 17 2.75 -26.55 -67.66
N VAL A 18 2.94 -26.69 -66.35
CA VAL A 18 3.18 -28.00 -65.73
C VAL A 18 1.88 -28.79 -65.89
N THR A 19 1.85 -29.62 -66.92
CA THR A 19 0.72 -30.49 -67.25
C THR A 19 0.32 -31.32 -66.03
N GLY A 20 -0.93 -31.18 -65.58
CA GLY A 20 -1.41 -31.85 -64.40
C GLY A 20 -1.35 -33.37 -64.53
N ALA A 21 -0.57 -34.00 -63.66
CA ALA A 21 -0.75 -35.42 -63.34
C ALA A 21 -2.01 -35.56 -62.47
N ALA A 22 -3.18 -35.57 -63.12
CA ALA A 22 -4.44 -35.89 -62.46
C ALA A 22 -4.46 -37.37 -62.06
N VAL A 23 -3.93 -37.69 -60.87
CA VAL A 23 -4.27 -38.93 -60.15
C VAL A 23 -5.55 -38.67 -59.37
N GLY A 24 -6.65 -38.51 -60.11
CA GLY A 24 -7.99 -38.29 -59.58
C GLY A 24 -8.56 -39.57 -58.98
N GLY A 25 -8.20 -39.85 -57.73
CA GLY A 25 -8.78 -40.91 -56.92
C GLY A 25 -8.76 -40.55 -55.44
N ASN A 26 -9.84 -40.83 -54.73
CA ASN A 26 -9.85 -40.72 -53.27
C ASN A 26 -8.80 -41.68 -52.67
N PRO A 27 -8.07 -41.29 -51.61
CA PRO A 27 -7.24 -42.23 -50.85
C PRO A 27 -8.03 -43.47 -50.44
N ASN A 28 -7.39 -44.64 -50.44
CA ASN A 28 -8.08 -45.91 -50.18
C ASN A 28 -8.77 -45.90 -48.80
N GLY A 29 -10.10 -45.96 -48.80
CA GLY A 29 -10.94 -45.92 -47.61
C GLY A 29 -11.55 -44.55 -47.29
N ALA A 30 -11.13 -43.48 -47.97
CA ALA A 30 -11.71 -42.16 -47.81
C ALA A 30 -13.08 -42.01 -48.51
N LYS A 31 -13.99 -41.25 -47.91
CA LYS A 31 -15.34 -40.99 -48.43
C LYS A 31 -15.62 -39.49 -48.46
N ILE A 32 -16.46 -39.06 -49.39
CA ILE A 32 -17.04 -37.70 -49.42
C ILE A 32 -18.55 -37.89 -49.45
N ILE A 33 -19.24 -37.40 -48.43
CA ILE A 33 -20.67 -37.52 -48.21
C ILE A 33 -21.28 -36.12 -48.45
N PRO A 34 -22.16 -35.95 -49.45
CA PRO A 34 -22.78 -34.66 -49.72
C PRO A 34 -23.79 -34.30 -48.61
N VAL A 35 -24.02 -33.01 -48.38
CA VAL A 35 -24.98 -32.52 -47.36
C VAL A 35 -26.42 -33.03 -47.59
N SER A 36 -26.76 -33.41 -48.83
CA SER A 36 -28.06 -33.99 -49.18
C SER A 36 -28.23 -35.46 -48.73
N ASP A 37 -27.16 -36.18 -48.39
CA ASP A 37 -27.22 -37.57 -47.93
C ASP A 37 -27.29 -37.65 -46.40
N LEU A 38 -28.43 -37.21 -45.85
CA LEU A 38 -28.68 -37.22 -44.40
C LEU A 38 -28.57 -38.64 -43.79
N THR A 39 -28.90 -39.68 -44.55
CA THR A 39 -28.77 -41.08 -44.11
C THR A 39 -27.31 -41.49 -44.02
N GLY A 40 -26.51 -41.15 -45.03
CA GLY A 40 -25.05 -41.33 -45.02
C GLY A 40 -24.39 -40.58 -43.87
N LEU A 41 -24.70 -39.29 -43.68
CA LEU A 41 -24.18 -38.47 -42.59
C LEU A 41 -24.50 -39.08 -41.22
N ARG A 42 -25.75 -39.47 -40.99
CA ARG A 42 -26.16 -40.17 -39.75
C ARG A 42 -25.43 -41.50 -39.55
N SER A 43 -25.21 -42.27 -40.62
CA SER A 43 -24.56 -43.58 -40.53
C SER A 43 -23.10 -43.54 -40.08
N VAL A 44 -22.39 -42.41 -40.27
CA VAL A 44 -21.01 -42.21 -39.83
C VAL A 44 -20.90 -41.33 -38.57
N GLY A 45 -22.01 -40.81 -38.05
CA GLY A 45 -22.01 -39.87 -36.92
C GLY A 45 -21.72 -38.40 -37.29
N ALA A 46 -21.73 -38.06 -38.58
CA ALA A 46 -21.54 -36.68 -39.06
C ALA A 46 -22.77 -35.78 -38.86
N HIS A 47 -23.91 -36.33 -38.43
CA HIS A 47 -25.10 -35.55 -38.10
C HIS A 47 -25.03 -35.13 -36.63
N TYR A 48 -24.92 -33.82 -36.38
CA TYR A 48 -24.65 -33.26 -35.05
C TYR A 48 -25.77 -32.31 -34.63
N ALA A 49 -26.29 -32.44 -33.40
CA ALA A 49 -27.46 -31.68 -32.98
C ALA A 49 -27.18 -30.18 -32.79
N LYS A 50 -25.94 -29.81 -32.42
CA LYS A 50 -25.53 -28.42 -32.14
C LYS A 50 -25.16 -27.61 -33.39
N TYR A 51 -24.81 -28.28 -34.50
CA TYR A 51 -24.20 -27.64 -35.68
C TYR A 51 -24.83 -28.12 -36.98
N PRO A 52 -24.97 -27.27 -38.00
CA PRO A 52 -25.58 -27.66 -39.27
C PRO A 52 -24.82 -28.80 -39.96
N ASP A 53 -25.53 -29.61 -40.73
CA ASP A 53 -24.93 -30.63 -41.58
C ASP A 53 -24.07 -29.98 -42.69
N ARG A 54 -22.88 -30.52 -42.95
CA ARG A 54 -21.95 -30.08 -44.01
C ARG A 54 -21.56 -31.23 -44.93
N LYS A 55 -21.02 -30.89 -46.11
CA LYS A 55 -20.26 -31.82 -46.98
C LYS A 55 -19.16 -32.45 -46.14
N THR A 56 -19.31 -33.72 -45.77
CA THR A 56 -18.42 -34.40 -44.83
C THR A 56 -17.44 -35.32 -45.54
N VAL A 57 -16.18 -35.22 -45.18
CA VAL A 57 -15.07 -36.04 -45.67
C VAL A 57 -14.62 -36.97 -44.55
N THR A 58 -14.44 -38.26 -44.83
CA THR A 58 -13.74 -39.18 -43.92
C THR A 58 -12.47 -39.70 -44.57
N ILE A 59 -11.48 -40.06 -43.76
CA ILE A 59 -10.20 -40.65 -44.19
C ILE A 59 -10.03 -42.04 -43.58
N ARG A 60 -9.10 -42.85 -44.11
CA ARG A 60 -8.80 -44.16 -43.53
C ARG A 60 -8.26 -44.01 -42.09
N PRO A 61 -8.61 -44.91 -41.17
CA PRO A 61 -7.92 -45.01 -39.89
C PRO A 61 -6.55 -45.66 -40.05
N SER A 62 -5.64 -45.36 -39.12
CA SER A 62 -4.37 -46.06 -38.94
C SER A 62 -4.61 -47.48 -38.39
N LYS A 63 -3.87 -48.45 -38.93
CA LYS A 63 -3.93 -49.86 -38.50
C LYS A 63 -3.23 -50.12 -37.17
N ASN A 64 -2.26 -49.28 -36.80
CA ASN A 64 -1.47 -49.33 -35.57
C ASN A 64 -0.73 -48.00 -35.38
N ASP A 65 0.00 -47.86 -34.27
CA ASP A 65 0.74 -46.65 -33.86
C ASP A 65 1.91 -46.25 -34.80
N TYR A 66 2.21 -47.03 -35.85
CA TYR A 66 3.23 -46.74 -36.86
C TYR A 66 2.65 -46.51 -38.28
N ASP A 67 1.33 -46.65 -38.47
CA ASP A 67 0.66 -46.46 -39.77
C ASP A 67 0.30 -44.98 -39.99
N ASP A 68 1.30 -44.21 -40.43
CA ASP A 68 1.19 -42.78 -40.76
C ASP A 68 0.05 -42.49 -41.77
N VAL A 69 -0.85 -41.58 -41.39
CA VAL A 69 -1.94 -41.05 -42.21
C VAL A 69 -1.79 -39.55 -42.51
N SER A 70 -0.63 -38.94 -42.27
CA SER A 70 -0.43 -37.48 -42.47
C SER A 70 -0.83 -36.99 -43.87
N SER A 71 -0.55 -37.78 -44.91
CA SER A 71 -0.96 -37.48 -46.29
C SER A 71 -2.48 -37.61 -46.51
N ASP A 72 -3.10 -38.60 -45.89
CA ASP A 72 -4.55 -38.82 -45.95
C ASP A 72 -5.29 -37.69 -45.21
N PHE A 73 -4.78 -37.27 -44.05
CA PHE A 73 -5.30 -36.15 -43.26
C PHE A 73 -5.18 -34.82 -44.01
N LEU A 74 -4.01 -34.50 -44.58
CA LEU A 74 -3.82 -33.28 -45.38
C LEU A 74 -4.74 -33.26 -46.62
N TRP A 75 -4.96 -34.41 -47.25
CA TRP A 75 -5.94 -34.53 -48.34
C TRP A 75 -7.37 -34.28 -47.81
N GLY A 76 -7.73 -34.89 -46.67
CA GLY A 76 -9.05 -34.76 -46.04
C GLY A 76 -9.38 -33.31 -45.69
N ILE A 77 -8.44 -32.61 -45.05
CA ILE A 77 -8.52 -31.16 -44.77
C ILE A 77 -8.75 -30.37 -46.06
N LYS A 78 -7.96 -30.62 -47.11
CA LYS A 78 -8.11 -29.92 -48.41
C LYS A 78 -9.46 -30.17 -49.09
N GLN A 79 -10.06 -31.36 -48.92
CA GLN A 79 -11.41 -31.63 -49.43
C GLN A 79 -12.51 -31.01 -48.53
N ALA A 80 -12.25 -30.87 -47.23
CA ALA A 80 -13.18 -30.28 -46.26
C ALA A 80 -13.16 -28.74 -46.23
N ASN A 81 -12.07 -28.10 -46.68
CA ASN A 81 -11.97 -26.63 -46.77
C ASN A 81 -13.11 -26.02 -47.61
N HIS A 82 -13.40 -24.74 -47.37
CA HIS A 82 -14.46 -23.96 -48.02
C HIS A 82 -15.87 -24.57 -47.80
N GLY A 83 -16.32 -24.56 -46.55
CA GLY A 83 -17.70 -24.92 -46.15
C GLY A 83 -17.96 -26.41 -45.89
N GLY A 84 -16.93 -27.25 -45.79
CA GLY A 84 -17.06 -28.68 -45.49
C GLY A 84 -16.68 -29.04 -44.05
N ARG A 85 -16.69 -30.35 -43.77
CA ARG A 85 -16.29 -30.97 -42.51
C ARG A 85 -15.35 -32.15 -42.75
N LEU A 86 -14.24 -32.25 -42.02
CA LEU A 86 -13.45 -33.48 -41.89
C LEU A 86 -13.94 -34.23 -40.64
N LEU A 87 -14.32 -35.50 -40.78
CA LEU A 87 -14.71 -36.37 -39.67
C LEU A 87 -13.63 -37.43 -39.41
N LEU A 88 -13.20 -37.48 -38.15
CA LEU A 88 -12.37 -38.54 -37.58
C LEU A 88 -13.27 -39.39 -36.67
N GLU A 89 -13.60 -40.60 -37.14
CA GLU A 89 -14.70 -41.41 -36.64
C GLU A 89 -14.46 -41.96 -35.22
N LYS A 90 -15.53 -42.09 -34.42
CA LYS A 90 -15.47 -42.61 -33.05
C LYS A 90 -14.85 -44.00 -32.95
N GLY A 91 -13.93 -44.18 -32.00
CA GLY A 91 -13.21 -45.44 -31.79
C GLY A 91 -12.23 -45.81 -32.91
N LYS A 92 -11.85 -44.85 -33.77
CA LYS A 92 -10.75 -44.96 -34.72
C LYS A 92 -9.52 -44.20 -34.23
N LYS A 93 -8.34 -44.61 -34.72
CA LYS A 93 -7.06 -43.94 -34.47
C LYS A 93 -6.49 -43.40 -35.78
N TYR A 94 -5.88 -42.23 -35.75
CA TYR A 94 -5.27 -41.54 -36.88
C TYR A 94 -3.88 -41.02 -36.47
N VAL A 95 -2.83 -41.69 -36.95
CA VAL A 95 -1.43 -41.41 -36.57
C VAL A 95 -0.80 -40.37 -37.50
N ILE A 96 -0.33 -39.26 -36.95
CA ILE A 96 0.40 -38.22 -37.68
C ILE A 96 1.91 -38.40 -37.45
N GLY A 97 2.62 -38.84 -38.49
CA GLY A 97 4.06 -39.07 -38.48
C GLY A 97 4.90 -38.01 -39.19
N LYS A 98 4.30 -36.96 -39.76
CA LYS A 98 4.99 -35.91 -40.51
C LYS A 98 4.44 -34.54 -40.18
N LYS A 99 5.28 -33.51 -40.26
CA LYS A 99 4.85 -32.12 -40.04
C LYS A 99 3.83 -31.66 -41.08
N LEU A 100 2.86 -30.87 -40.64
CA LEU A 100 1.76 -30.40 -41.50
C LEU A 100 1.64 -28.87 -41.47
N ASP A 101 1.59 -28.28 -42.67
CA ASP A 101 1.24 -26.87 -42.84
C ASP A 101 -0.23 -26.76 -43.21
N LEU A 102 -1.02 -26.16 -42.32
CA LEU A 102 -2.46 -25.94 -42.45
C LEU A 102 -2.77 -24.43 -42.32
N THR A 103 -1.88 -23.57 -42.82
CA THR A 103 -2.06 -22.10 -42.84
C THR A 103 -2.98 -21.57 -43.95
N PHE A 104 -3.62 -22.46 -44.71
CA PHE A 104 -4.45 -22.15 -45.88
C PHE A 104 -5.96 -22.25 -45.62
N LEU A 105 -6.39 -22.38 -44.36
CA LEU A 105 -7.76 -22.74 -44.04
C LEU A 105 -8.73 -21.59 -44.23
N ASP A 106 -9.94 -21.94 -44.67
CA ASP A 106 -11.02 -21.01 -44.93
C ASP A 106 -12.35 -21.74 -44.76
N ASN A 107 -13.07 -21.41 -43.69
CA ASN A 107 -14.38 -21.95 -43.34
C ASN A 107 -14.42 -23.49 -43.30
N ILE A 108 -13.79 -24.08 -42.29
CA ILE A 108 -13.65 -25.53 -42.14
C ILE A 108 -14.15 -26.01 -40.76
N GLU A 109 -14.80 -27.18 -40.75
CA GLU A 109 -15.05 -27.93 -39.54
C GLU A 109 -14.19 -29.21 -39.47
N VAL A 110 -13.70 -29.55 -38.29
CA VAL A 110 -13.03 -30.81 -37.98
C VAL A 110 -13.76 -31.47 -36.80
N GLN A 111 -14.52 -32.52 -37.09
CA GLN A 111 -15.19 -33.33 -36.08
C GLN A 111 -14.25 -34.45 -35.63
N LEU A 112 -13.66 -34.29 -34.44
CA LEU A 112 -12.75 -35.24 -33.80
C LEU A 112 -13.53 -36.07 -32.76
N ASP A 113 -14.00 -37.25 -33.17
CA ASP A 113 -14.60 -38.26 -32.27
C ASP A 113 -13.68 -39.48 -32.04
N GLY A 114 -12.67 -39.66 -32.89
CA GLY A 114 -11.61 -40.65 -32.73
C GLY A 114 -10.39 -40.14 -31.94
N GLU A 115 -9.29 -40.88 -31.98
CA GLU A 115 -7.97 -40.47 -31.47
C GLU A 115 -7.09 -40.00 -32.64
N LEU A 116 -6.68 -38.73 -32.66
CA LEU A 116 -5.56 -38.27 -33.50
C LEU A 116 -4.29 -38.31 -32.65
N LYS A 117 -3.27 -39.06 -33.07
CA LYS A 117 -2.06 -39.31 -32.27
C LYS A 117 -0.78 -38.98 -33.02
N PHE A 118 0.12 -38.21 -32.42
CA PHE A 118 1.45 -37.96 -32.99
C PHE A 118 2.41 -39.12 -32.76
N THR A 119 3.32 -39.36 -33.71
CA THR A 119 4.44 -40.29 -33.48
C THR A 119 5.44 -39.66 -32.52
N ASN A 120 6.04 -40.45 -31.63
CA ASN A 120 7.07 -40.02 -30.70
C ASN A 120 8.49 -40.17 -31.28
N ASN A 121 8.65 -40.03 -32.59
CA ASN A 121 9.95 -40.15 -33.27
C ASN A 121 10.77 -38.86 -33.08
N ILE A 122 11.42 -38.74 -31.92
CA ILE A 122 12.21 -37.56 -31.52
C ILE A 122 13.21 -37.16 -32.60
N THR A 123 13.98 -38.12 -33.14
CA THR A 123 14.98 -37.85 -34.19
C THR A 123 14.36 -37.24 -35.46
N TYR A 124 13.17 -37.70 -35.86
CA TYR A 124 12.46 -37.10 -36.98
C TYR A 124 12.01 -35.67 -36.67
N TRP A 125 11.35 -35.46 -35.52
CA TRP A 125 10.74 -34.18 -35.17
C TRP A 125 11.77 -33.08 -34.84
N GLN A 126 12.92 -33.43 -34.26
CA GLN A 126 14.05 -32.49 -34.10
C GLN A 126 14.54 -31.96 -35.46
N ALA A 127 14.54 -32.80 -36.50
CA ALA A 127 14.95 -32.41 -37.86
C ALA A 127 13.81 -31.88 -38.75
N ASN A 128 12.54 -32.12 -38.38
CA ASN A 128 11.37 -31.86 -39.23
C ASN A 128 10.22 -31.27 -38.41
N ASN A 129 10.37 -30.01 -38.01
CA ASN A 129 9.35 -29.23 -37.31
C ASN A 129 9.09 -27.88 -38.01
N TYR A 130 8.23 -27.05 -37.43
CA TYR A 130 8.27 -25.60 -37.60
C TYR A 130 8.84 -25.00 -36.32
N TYR A 131 9.73 -24.02 -36.46
CA TYR A 131 10.47 -23.37 -35.38
C TYR A 131 10.01 -21.93 -35.22
N TYR A 132 9.96 -21.46 -33.98
CA TYR A 132 9.63 -20.09 -33.61
C TYR A 132 10.74 -19.53 -32.71
N ASP A 133 11.20 -18.31 -33.00
CA ASP A 133 12.26 -17.66 -32.21
C ASP A 133 11.81 -17.35 -30.78
N PHE A 134 10.53 -16.97 -30.60
CA PHE A 134 9.93 -16.73 -29.29
C PHE A 134 10.04 -17.97 -28.40
N GLN A 135 10.82 -17.84 -27.32
CA GLN A 135 11.22 -18.90 -26.38
C GLN A 135 11.70 -20.20 -27.06
N LYS A 136 12.30 -20.11 -28.27
CA LYS A 136 12.94 -21.21 -29.02
C LYS A 136 12.06 -22.46 -29.17
N SER A 137 10.78 -22.28 -29.46
CA SER A 137 9.80 -23.37 -29.50
C SER A 137 9.73 -24.07 -30.88
N ILE A 138 9.25 -25.32 -30.89
CA ILE A 138 8.92 -26.05 -32.12
C ILE A 138 7.49 -26.61 -32.08
N THR A 139 6.90 -26.93 -33.22
CA THR A 139 5.57 -27.56 -33.31
C THR A 139 5.49 -28.68 -34.35
N PHE A 140 4.57 -29.63 -34.12
CA PHE A 140 4.20 -30.66 -35.08
C PHE A 140 3.53 -30.08 -36.35
N TRP A 141 2.72 -29.03 -36.20
CA TRP A 141 1.86 -28.49 -37.25
C TRP A 141 1.45 -27.04 -36.96
N ARG A 142 0.92 -26.35 -37.98
CA ARG A 142 0.47 -24.96 -37.87
C ARG A 142 -0.92 -24.80 -38.48
N TRP A 143 -1.86 -24.23 -37.73
CA TRP A 143 -3.22 -23.91 -38.18
C TRP A 143 -3.34 -22.41 -38.45
N GLY A 144 -3.80 -22.01 -39.62
CA GLY A 144 -3.89 -20.60 -39.99
C GLY A 144 -4.90 -20.33 -41.10
N GLY A 145 -5.29 -19.07 -41.26
CA GLY A 145 -6.43 -18.68 -42.07
C GLY A 145 -7.70 -18.42 -41.25
N ASN A 146 -8.89 -18.61 -41.83
CA ASN A 146 -10.15 -18.08 -41.30
C ASN A 146 -11.18 -19.18 -40.99
N ASP A 147 -12.02 -18.94 -39.97
CA ASP A 147 -13.22 -19.72 -39.65
C ASP A 147 -12.92 -21.22 -39.45
N ILE A 148 -12.08 -21.51 -38.46
CA ILE A 148 -11.58 -22.85 -38.14
C ILE A 148 -12.32 -23.37 -36.91
N LYS A 149 -13.21 -24.35 -37.09
CA LYS A 149 -13.92 -25.01 -35.99
C LYS A 149 -13.44 -26.45 -35.80
N ILE A 150 -12.99 -26.79 -34.60
CA ILE A 150 -12.67 -28.16 -34.17
C ILE A 150 -13.67 -28.53 -33.07
N PHE A 151 -14.33 -29.69 -33.17
CA PHE A 151 -15.24 -30.14 -32.11
C PHE A 151 -15.35 -31.66 -32.05
N GLY A 152 -15.88 -32.21 -30.96
CA GLY A 152 -16.28 -33.62 -30.91
C GLY A 152 -16.25 -34.21 -29.52
N SER A 153 -15.93 -35.50 -29.42
CA SER A 153 -15.77 -36.25 -28.17
C SER A 153 -14.48 -37.11 -28.13
N GLY A 154 -13.56 -36.82 -29.05
CA GLY A 154 -12.33 -37.56 -29.29
C GLY A 154 -11.10 -36.98 -28.59
N THR A 155 -9.93 -37.51 -28.94
CA THR A 155 -8.66 -37.20 -28.27
C THR A 155 -7.60 -36.73 -29.27
N LEU A 156 -6.95 -35.61 -28.96
CA LEU A 156 -5.73 -35.12 -29.59
C LEU A 156 -4.52 -35.51 -28.71
N ASN A 157 -3.76 -36.51 -29.13
CA ASN A 157 -2.72 -37.16 -28.33
C ASN A 157 -1.30 -36.82 -28.82
N GLY A 158 -0.57 -36.03 -28.04
CA GLY A 158 0.82 -35.63 -28.31
C GLY A 158 1.88 -36.71 -28.07
N ASN A 159 1.51 -37.82 -27.43
CA ASN A 159 2.38 -38.98 -27.18
C ASN A 159 3.67 -38.62 -26.38
N GLY A 160 3.52 -37.68 -25.43
CA GLY A 160 4.60 -36.99 -24.70
C GLY A 160 5.59 -37.84 -23.91
N GLN A 161 5.27 -39.08 -23.50
CA GLN A 161 6.13 -39.85 -22.56
C GLN A 161 7.60 -39.98 -22.98
N ALA A 162 7.87 -40.21 -24.27
CA ALA A 162 9.23 -40.31 -24.78
C ALA A 162 9.98 -38.98 -24.67
N TRP A 163 9.26 -37.86 -24.85
CA TRP A 163 9.79 -36.51 -24.74
C TRP A 163 10.08 -36.13 -23.29
N TYR A 164 9.20 -36.47 -22.34
CA TYR A 164 9.46 -36.26 -20.91
C TYR A 164 10.73 -37.01 -20.48
N ASN A 165 10.85 -38.29 -20.87
CA ASN A 165 12.03 -39.11 -20.58
C ASN A 165 13.32 -38.56 -21.20
N ALA A 166 13.25 -37.96 -22.39
CA ALA A 166 14.41 -37.37 -23.07
C ALA A 166 14.80 -35.98 -22.54
N PHE A 167 13.85 -35.27 -21.91
CA PHE A 167 14.04 -33.93 -21.34
C PHE A 167 14.32 -33.93 -19.83
N ALA A 168 14.31 -35.10 -19.19
CA ALA A 168 14.56 -35.23 -17.75
C ALA A 168 15.95 -34.66 -17.38
N GLY A 169 15.95 -33.59 -16.56
CA GLY A 169 17.16 -32.88 -16.16
C GLY A 169 17.60 -31.72 -17.06
N LEU A 170 16.80 -31.36 -18.07
CA LEU A 170 16.98 -30.15 -18.89
C LEU A 170 15.98 -29.05 -18.49
N GLU A 171 16.28 -27.81 -18.90
CA GLU A 171 15.38 -26.65 -18.78
C GLU A 171 15.17 -25.95 -20.12
N ILE A 172 13.97 -25.38 -20.33
CA ILE A 172 13.59 -24.83 -21.65
C ILE A 172 14.24 -23.46 -21.93
N LEU A 173 14.43 -22.65 -20.89
CA LEU A 173 15.05 -21.32 -20.97
C LEU A 173 16.59 -21.34 -20.82
N ASP A 174 17.22 -22.51 -20.67
CA ASP A 174 18.68 -22.61 -20.72
C ASP A 174 19.18 -22.13 -22.10
N SER A 175 20.00 -21.09 -22.09
CA SER A 175 20.60 -20.50 -23.29
C SER A 175 21.32 -21.52 -24.19
N SER A 176 21.87 -22.58 -23.59
CA SER A 176 22.62 -23.66 -24.23
C SER A 176 21.76 -24.85 -24.70
N ASN A 177 20.47 -24.88 -24.35
CA ASN A 177 19.57 -25.95 -24.74
C ASN A 177 19.39 -25.99 -26.27
N THR A 178 19.65 -27.17 -26.85
CA THR A 178 19.47 -27.46 -28.29
C THR A 178 18.41 -28.53 -28.54
N PHE A 179 17.69 -28.96 -27.50
CA PHE A 179 16.63 -29.97 -27.55
C PHE A 179 15.27 -29.31 -27.34
N TYR A 180 14.55 -29.10 -28.42
CA TYR A 180 13.22 -28.48 -28.40
C TYR A 180 12.12 -29.55 -28.45
N ARG A 181 11.00 -29.31 -27.77
CA ARG A 181 9.87 -30.24 -27.69
C ARG A 181 8.66 -29.68 -28.47
N PRO A 182 7.96 -30.49 -29.27
CA PRO A 182 6.87 -29.99 -30.10
C PRO A 182 5.60 -29.67 -29.32
N ILE A 183 5.10 -28.45 -29.52
CA ILE A 183 3.79 -27.98 -29.09
C ILE A 183 2.69 -28.82 -29.77
N LEU A 184 1.63 -29.15 -29.03
CA LEU A 184 0.57 -30.05 -29.50
C LEU A 184 -0.41 -29.38 -30.46
N PHE A 185 -0.88 -28.17 -30.15
CA PHE A 185 -1.77 -27.38 -30.99
C PHE A 185 -1.22 -25.96 -31.11
N LEU A 186 -1.01 -25.51 -32.35
CA LEU A 186 -0.48 -24.17 -32.62
C LEU A 186 -1.27 -23.48 -33.72
N THR A 187 -1.71 -22.26 -33.47
CA THR A 187 -2.25 -21.34 -34.50
C THR A 187 -1.21 -20.30 -34.90
N ASP A 188 -1.18 -19.95 -36.18
CA ASP A 188 -0.24 -18.98 -36.77
C ASP A 188 -0.99 -18.19 -37.85
N ASN A 189 -1.20 -16.89 -37.61
CA ASN A 189 -1.99 -16.00 -38.47
C ASN A 189 -3.41 -16.56 -38.73
N ALA A 190 -4.14 -16.80 -37.64
CA ALA A 190 -5.47 -17.39 -37.63
C ALA A 190 -6.54 -16.39 -37.18
N THR A 191 -7.77 -16.53 -37.66
CA THR A 191 -8.90 -15.69 -37.24
C THR A 191 -10.20 -16.49 -37.13
N ARG A 192 -10.97 -16.28 -36.05
CA ARG A 192 -12.21 -17.04 -35.74
C ARG A 192 -11.93 -18.53 -35.61
N VAL A 193 -11.23 -18.90 -34.53
CA VAL A 193 -10.90 -20.29 -34.19
C VAL A 193 -11.74 -20.74 -32.99
N SER A 194 -12.38 -21.90 -33.08
CA SER A 194 -13.17 -22.45 -31.96
C SER A 194 -12.87 -23.94 -31.75
N VAL A 195 -12.56 -24.34 -30.51
CA VAL A 195 -12.30 -25.73 -30.12
C VAL A 195 -13.29 -26.17 -29.04
N GLU A 196 -14.03 -27.26 -29.26
CA GLU A 196 -15.11 -27.69 -28.35
C GLU A 196 -15.15 -29.20 -28.04
N GLY A 197 -15.30 -29.59 -26.77
CA GLY A 197 -15.67 -30.97 -26.38
C GLY A 197 -14.55 -32.04 -26.42
N ILE A 198 -13.35 -31.68 -26.88
CA ILE A 198 -12.25 -32.65 -27.12
C ILE A 198 -11.32 -32.80 -25.90
N THR A 199 -10.67 -33.96 -25.78
CA THR A 199 -9.54 -34.17 -24.86
C THR A 199 -8.21 -33.90 -25.57
N GLN A 200 -7.35 -33.09 -24.99
CA GLN A 200 -5.93 -32.95 -25.35
C GLN A 200 -5.10 -33.76 -24.34
N LEU A 201 -4.25 -34.66 -24.83
CA LEU A 201 -3.57 -35.67 -24.01
C LEU A 201 -2.07 -35.73 -24.29
N ASN A 202 -1.28 -35.68 -23.23
CA ASN A 202 0.17 -35.87 -23.22
C ASN A 202 0.90 -35.03 -24.27
N SER A 203 0.73 -33.72 -24.20
CA SER A 203 1.53 -32.77 -24.99
C SER A 203 3.02 -32.93 -24.65
N PRO A 204 3.94 -32.97 -25.63
CA PRO A 204 5.37 -33.02 -25.36
C PRO A 204 5.93 -31.75 -24.70
N CYS A 205 5.31 -30.60 -24.95
CA CYS A 205 5.62 -29.29 -24.38
C CYS A 205 4.28 -28.55 -24.15
N TRP A 206 4.23 -27.23 -24.34
CA TRP A 206 2.98 -26.44 -24.29
C TRP A 206 1.87 -27.11 -25.10
N THR A 207 0.66 -27.10 -24.56
CA THR A 207 -0.48 -27.80 -25.15
C THR A 207 -1.09 -26.95 -26.27
N ASN A 208 -1.36 -25.68 -26.00
CA ASN A 208 -1.92 -24.74 -26.97
C ASN A 208 -1.06 -23.47 -27.01
N PHE A 209 -0.53 -23.11 -28.18
CA PHE A 209 0.16 -21.83 -28.40
C PHE A 209 -0.47 -21.06 -29.56
N PHE A 210 -0.83 -19.81 -29.32
CA PHE A 210 -1.51 -18.98 -30.32
C PHE A 210 -0.61 -17.84 -30.78
N VAL A 211 -0.25 -17.82 -32.05
CA VAL A 211 0.65 -16.82 -32.65
C VAL A 211 -0.12 -15.95 -33.64
N ASN A 212 -0.06 -14.63 -33.49
CA ASN A 212 -0.71 -13.67 -34.40
C ASN A 212 -2.19 -14.03 -34.66
N THR A 213 -2.96 -14.34 -33.61
CA THR A 213 -4.29 -14.96 -33.72
C THR A 213 -5.37 -14.05 -33.17
N LYS A 214 -6.52 -13.96 -33.88
CA LYS A 214 -7.65 -13.10 -33.48
C LYS A 214 -8.94 -13.91 -33.31
N ASP A 215 -9.68 -13.64 -32.24
CA ASP A 215 -10.95 -14.31 -31.91
C ASP A 215 -10.78 -15.84 -31.86
N ILE A 216 -10.20 -16.32 -30.76
CA ILE A 216 -9.98 -17.74 -30.47
C ILE A 216 -10.70 -18.17 -29.19
N SER A 217 -11.40 -19.30 -29.27
CA SER A 217 -12.27 -19.81 -28.20
C SER A 217 -12.08 -21.30 -27.92
N PHE A 218 -12.08 -21.66 -26.64
CA PHE A 218 -12.07 -23.04 -26.14
C PHE A 218 -13.25 -23.23 -25.18
N ASN A 219 -14.04 -24.29 -25.35
CA ASN A 219 -15.17 -24.61 -24.47
C ASN A 219 -15.31 -26.12 -24.25
N ASP A 220 -15.52 -26.57 -23.00
CA ASP A 220 -15.70 -28.01 -22.68
C ASP A 220 -14.48 -28.85 -23.11
N VAL A 221 -13.27 -28.35 -22.85
CA VAL A 221 -12.00 -28.98 -23.24
C VAL A 221 -11.30 -29.58 -22.02
N PHE A 222 -10.73 -30.76 -22.20
CA PHE A 222 -10.00 -31.49 -21.15
C PHE A 222 -8.53 -31.62 -21.54
N ILE A 223 -7.62 -31.02 -20.76
CA ILE A 223 -6.17 -31.04 -20.98
C ILE A 223 -5.50 -31.89 -19.91
N HIS A 224 -4.76 -32.90 -20.33
CA HIS A 224 -4.12 -33.85 -19.44
C HIS A 224 -2.68 -34.15 -19.86
N ALA A 225 -1.72 -34.09 -18.92
CA ALA A 225 -0.36 -34.54 -19.15
C ALA A 225 0.10 -35.47 -18.01
N TYR A 226 0.24 -36.76 -18.32
CA TYR A 226 0.62 -37.79 -17.34
C TYR A 226 1.94 -38.45 -17.73
N SER A 227 2.85 -38.56 -16.76
CA SER A 227 4.06 -39.35 -16.90
C SER A 227 3.95 -40.69 -16.18
N THR A 228 4.31 -41.78 -16.86
CA THR A 228 4.50 -43.11 -16.28
C THR A 228 5.88 -43.28 -15.62
N ASN A 229 6.67 -42.21 -15.52
CA ASN A 229 8.01 -42.20 -14.94
C ASN A 229 8.14 -41.03 -13.96
N ALA A 230 8.19 -41.33 -12.66
CA ALA A 230 8.28 -40.33 -11.60
C ALA A 230 9.55 -39.45 -11.68
N SER A 231 10.62 -39.93 -12.31
CA SER A 231 11.86 -39.15 -12.53
C SER A 231 11.84 -38.30 -13.81
N ALA A 232 10.73 -38.31 -14.55
CA ALA A 232 10.56 -37.56 -15.80
C ALA A 232 9.15 -36.96 -15.85
N LEU A 233 8.93 -35.89 -15.08
CA LEU A 233 7.66 -35.18 -15.00
C LEU A 233 7.32 -34.45 -16.31
N PRO A 234 6.03 -34.18 -16.59
CA PRO A 234 5.59 -33.43 -17.76
C PRO A 234 5.86 -31.92 -17.61
N LYS A 235 7.13 -31.52 -17.47
CA LYS A 235 7.54 -30.11 -17.37
C LYS A 235 7.12 -29.29 -18.60
N ASN A 236 6.76 -28.03 -18.41
CA ASN A 236 6.39 -27.11 -19.50
C ASN A 236 5.31 -27.70 -20.42
N THR A 237 4.26 -28.26 -19.80
CA THR A 237 3.07 -28.78 -20.49
C THR A 237 1.87 -27.83 -20.38
N ASP A 238 2.19 -26.54 -20.35
CA ASP A 238 1.33 -25.37 -20.21
C ASP A 238 -0.01 -25.53 -20.97
N GLY A 239 -1.12 -25.14 -20.32
CA GLY A 239 -2.46 -25.34 -20.87
C GLY A 239 -2.73 -24.43 -22.07
N PHE A 240 -2.45 -23.14 -21.91
CA PHE A 240 -2.72 -22.08 -22.90
C PHE A 240 -1.65 -20.99 -22.87
N ASP A 241 -1.03 -20.76 -24.02
CA ASP A 241 -0.05 -19.71 -24.28
C ASP A 241 -0.48 -18.87 -25.49
N SER A 242 -0.15 -17.58 -25.47
CA SER A 242 -0.50 -16.65 -26.55
C SER A 242 0.59 -15.62 -26.79
N TYR A 243 0.82 -15.25 -28.05
CA TYR A 243 1.76 -14.22 -28.47
C TYR A 243 1.17 -13.45 -29.64
N ASN A 244 0.99 -12.12 -29.48
CA ASN A 244 0.22 -11.26 -30.38
C ASN A 244 -1.21 -11.80 -30.63
N VAL A 245 -2.08 -11.73 -29.62
CA VAL A 245 -3.44 -12.28 -29.66
C VAL A 245 -4.48 -11.28 -29.20
N ASP A 246 -5.58 -11.16 -29.95
CA ASP A 246 -6.70 -10.26 -29.64
C ASP A 246 -8.01 -11.06 -29.61
N GLY A 247 -8.63 -11.16 -28.43
CA GLY A 247 -9.82 -11.97 -28.20
C GLY A 247 -9.48 -13.45 -27.93
N LEU A 248 -9.26 -13.79 -26.66
CA LEU A 248 -8.98 -15.15 -26.20
C LEU A 248 -10.00 -15.58 -25.14
N THR A 249 -10.87 -16.53 -25.48
CA THR A 249 -11.93 -17.07 -24.61
C THR A 249 -11.63 -18.51 -24.19
N VAL A 250 -11.66 -18.81 -22.89
CA VAL A 250 -11.56 -20.17 -22.35
C VAL A 250 -12.68 -20.42 -21.35
N THR A 251 -13.61 -21.33 -21.66
CA THR A 251 -14.74 -21.65 -20.79
C THR A 251 -14.89 -23.14 -20.50
N ASN A 252 -15.43 -23.46 -19.33
CA ASN A 252 -15.81 -24.83 -18.93
C ASN A 252 -14.67 -25.86 -19.16
N THR A 253 -13.44 -25.49 -18.83
CA THR A 253 -12.23 -26.22 -19.25
C THR A 253 -11.52 -26.82 -18.04
N ARG A 254 -10.95 -28.02 -18.21
CA ARG A 254 -10.28 -28.76 -17.15
C ARG A 254 -8.84 -29.07 -17.53
N VAL A 255 -7.88 -28.72 -16.67
CA VAL A 255 -6.45 -28.82 -16.93
C VAL A 255 -5.76 -29.55 -15.78
N ASP A 256 -4.99 -30.60 -16.10
CA ASP A 256 -4.25 -31.45 -15.15
C ASP A 256 -2.89 -31.81 -15.79
N ILE A 257 -1.88 -30.98 -15.52
CA ILE A 257 -0.59 -30.92 -16.26
C ILE A 257 0.57 -30.70 -15.28
N GLY A 258 1.76 -30.30 -15.77
CA GLY A 258 2.94 -30.00 -14.93
C GLY A 258 3.57 -28.63 -15.18
N ASP A 259 2.78 -27.62 -15.57
CA ASP A 259 3.21 -26.21 -15.67
C ASP A 259 1.99 -25.26 -15.60
N ASP A 260 2.08 -24.01 -16.06
CA ASP A 260 0.98 -23.02 -16.00
C ASP A 260 -0.34 -23.54 -16.62
N CYS A 261 -1.46 -23.31 -15.93
CA CYS A 261 -2.78 -23.66 -16.43
C CYS A 261 -3.22 -22.75 -17.60
N PHE A 262 -2.92 -21.46 -17.48
CA PHE A 262 -3.18 -20.43 -18.47
C PHE A 262 -2.12 -19.33 -18.31
N SER A 263 -1.45 -18.95 -19.39
CA SER A 263 -0.21 -18.16 -19.35
C SER A 263 -0.06 -17.27 -20.59
N PRO A 264 -0.82 -16.16 -20.70
CA PRO A 264 -0.72 -15.29 -21.85
C PRO A 264 0.65 -14.62 -21.85
N LYS A 265 1.34 -14.67 -22.99
CA LYS A 265 2.64 -14.02 -23.21
C LYS A 265 2.39 -12.67 -23.94
N PRO A 266 3.42 -11.95 -24.41
CA PRO A 266 3.27 -10.58 -24.91
C PRO A 266 2.18 -10.34 -25.94
N ASN A 267 1.63 -9.13 -25.86
CA ASN A 267 0.63 -8.56 -26.76
C ASN A 267 -0.65 -9.40 -26.82
N THR A 268 -1.11 -9.85 -25.66
CA THR A 268 -2.39 -10.56 -25.52
C THR A 268 -3.44 -9.62 -24.92
N THR A 269 -4.53 -9.37 -25.63
CA THR A 269 -5.61 -8.48 -25.19
C THR A 269 -6.99 -9.13 -25.29
N ASN A 270 -7.94 -8.61 -24.50
CA ASN A 270 -9.34 -9.01 -24.52
C ASN A 270 -9.51 -10.50 -24.17
N ILE A 271 -9.14 -10.85 -22.94
CA ILE A 271 -9.12 -12.22 -22.40
C ILE A 271 -10.39 -12.45 -21.57
N PHE A 272 -11.08 -13.56 -21.80
CA PHE A 272 -12.23 -13.99 -20.99
C PHE A 272 -12.07 -15.46 -20.57
N ILE A 273 -12.02 -15.70 -19.26
CA ILE A 273 -11.92 -17.05 -18.66
C ILE A 273 -13.09 -17.25 -17.72
N GLN A 274 -13.82 -18.36 -17.88
CA GLN A 274 -14.90 -18.71 -16.95
C GLN A 274 -15.03 -20.22 -16.72
N ASN A 275 -15.22 -20.65 -15.48
CA ASN A 275 -15.36 -22.08 -15.12
C ASN A 275 -14.12 -22.90 -15.54
N LEU A 276 -12.94 -22.44 -15.13
CA LEU A 276 -11.66 -23.11 -15.38
C LEU A 276 -11.25 -23.91 -14.13
N TRP A 277 -10.90 -25.19 -14.31
CA TRP A 277 -10.38 -26.05 -13.23
C TRP A 277 -8.95 -26.44 -13.55
N CYS A 278 -8.02 -26.18 -12.64
CA CYS A 278 -6.60 -26.45 -12.78
C CYS A 278 -6.10 -27.34 -11.63
N ASN A 279 -5.27 -28.33 -11.95
CA ASN A 279 -4.67 -29.22 -10.96
C ASN A 279 -3.21 -29.53 -11.29
N ASN A 280 -2.35 -29.59 -10.27
CA ASN A 280 -0.89 -29.78 -10.39
C ASN A 280 -0.17 -28.69 -11.24
N THR A 281 -0.78 -27.52 -11.41
CA THR A 281 -0.31 -26.47 -12.33
C THR A 281 0.54 -25.38 -11.66
N HIS A 282 1.23 -24.56 -12.44
CA HIS A 282 1.89 -23.33 -11.95
C HIS A 282 0.97 -22.10 -11.87
N GLY A 283 -0.35 -22.27 -12.08
CA GLY A 283 -1.38 -21.25 -11.82
C GLY A 283 -2.00 -20.64 -13.08
N VAL A 284 -2.75 -19.55 -12.88
CA VAL A 284 -3.25 -18.66 -13.95
C VAL A 284 -2.36 -17.41 -13.92
N SER A 285 -1.32 -17.44 -14.75
CA SER A 285 -0.13 -16.60 -14.66
C SER A 285 -0.07 -15.59 -15.81
N MET A 286 -0.40 -14.31 -15.60
CA MET A 286 -0.19 -13.29 -16.63
C MET A 286 1.31 -13.10 -16.89
N GLY A 287 1.77 -13.41 -18.10
CA GLY A 287 3.16 -13.28 -18.54
C GLY A 287 3.93 -14.61 -18.63
N SER A 288 5.26 -14.62 -18.60
CA SER A 288 6.11 -13.47 -18.35
C SER A 288 6.22 -12.53 -19.56
N ILE A 289 6.29 -11.23 -19.26
CA ILE A 289 6.48 -10.15 -20.24
C ILE A 289 7.66 -9.27 -19.87
N GLY A 290 8.14 -8.48 -20.84
CA GLY A 290 9.37 -7.71 -20.76
C GLY A 290 10.61 -8.56 -21.04
N GLN A 291 10.52 -9.71 -21.73
CA GLN A 291 11.66 -10.63 -21.82
C GLN A 291 12.80 -10.12 -22.73
N TYR A 292 12.49 -9.35 -23.77
CA TYR A 292 13.43 -9.06 -24.86
C TYR A 292 13.72 -7.56 -24.97
N ALA A 293 15.01 -7.19 -24.89
CA ALA A 293 15.49 -5.81 -25.00
C ALA A 293 14.86 -5.03 -26.16
N GLY A 294 14.23 -3.91 -25.85
CA GLY A 294 13.64 -2.98 -26.82
C GLY A 294 12.26 -3.38 -27.37
N GLU A 295 11.73 -4.54 -26.99
CA GLU A 295 10.35 -4.93 -27.32
C GLU A 295 9.35 -4.33 -26.30
N LEU A 296 8.21 -3.90 -26.81
CA LEU A 296 7.04 -3.51 -26.01
C LEU A 296 6.12 -4.71 -25.85
N ASP A 297 5.94 -5.17 -24.62
CA ASP A 297 5.06 -6.29 -24.30
C ASP A 297 3.84 -5.80 -23.48
N ILE A 298 2.61 -6.10 -23.93
CA ILE A 298 1.39 -5.77 -23.16
C ILE A 298 0.51 -6.99 -22.85
N ILE A 299 -0.17 -6.97 -21.71
CA ILE A 299 -1.32 -7.84 -21.40
C ILE A 299 -2.45 -6.94 -20.87
N GLU A 300 -3.58 -6.87 -21.57
CA GLU A 300 -4.67 -5.95 -21.21
C GLU A 300 -6.08 -6.53 -21.33
N ASN A 301 -6.99 -6.04 -20.49
CA ASN A 301 -8.42 -6.38 -20.48
C ASN A 301 -8.67 -7.88 -20.28
N ALA A 302 -8.40 -8.39 -19.09
CA ALA A 302 -8.64 -9.78 -18.74
C ALA A 302 -9.71 -9.92 -17.65
N TRP A 303 -10.74 -10.71 -17.92
CA TRP A 303 -11.76 -11.11 -16.94
C TRP A 303 -11.65 -12.61 -16.67
N ILE A 304 -11.35 -12.97 -15.42
CA ILE A 304 -11.03 -14.33 -15.00
C ILE A 304 -11.96 -14.69 -13.86
N GLU A 305 -12.95 -15.54 -14.10
CA GLU A 305 -14.06 -15.79 -13.16
C GLU A 305 -14.31 -17.28 -12.89
N ASN A 306 -14.71 -17.62 -11.66
CA ASN A 306 -15.11 -18.97 -11.24
C ASN A 306 -14.00 -20.00 -11.56
N VAL A 307 -12.81 -19.79 -11.02
CA VAL A 307 -11.64 -20.64 -11.26
C VAL A 307 -11.33 -21.47 -10.02
N THR A 308 -11.01 -22.76 -10.20
CA THR A 308 -10.56 -23.65 -9.12
C THR A 308 -9.13 -24.09 -9.36
N LEU A 309 -8.22 -23.81 -8.43
CA LEU A 309 -6.78 -24.07 -8.51
C LEU A 309 -6.36 -25.03 -7.38
N LEU A 310 -5.93 -26.25 -7.74
CA LEU A 310 -5.65 -27.32 -6.79
C LEU A 310 -4.20 -27.84 -6.91
N ASN A 311 -3.55 -28.11 -5.78
CA ASN A 311 -2.26 -28.81 -5.72
C ASN A 311 -1.16 -28.15 -6.57
N GLY A 312 -1.22 -26.82 -6.75
CA GLY A 312 -0.35 -26.09 -7.67
C GLY A 312 0.89 -25.48 -7.02
N GLN A 313 1.84 -25.00 -7.83
CA GLN A 313 2.92 -24.15 -7.32
C GLN A 313 2.42 -22.72 -7.06
N ASN A 314 1.58 -22.17 -7.94
CA ASN A 314 1.00 -20.84 -7.75
C ASN A 314 -0.48 -20.83 -8.12
N GLY A 315 -1.22 -19.86 -7.59
CA GLY A 315 -2.63 -19.64 -7.88
C GLY A 315 -2.85 -18.56 -8.93
N ALA A 316 -3.33 -17.39 -8.50
CA ALA A 316 -3.43 -16.19 -9.35
C ALA A 316 -2.07 -15.49 -9.36
N ARG A 317 -1.49 -15.25 -10.54
CA ARG A 317 -0.09 -14.80 -10.63
C ARG A 317 0.14 -13.76 -11.73
N LEU A 318 0.94 -12.76 -11.43
CA LEU A 318 1.47 -11.78 -12.37
C LEU A 318 3.00 -11.92 -12.41
N LYS A 319 3.61 -11.95 -13.60
CA LYS A 319 5.06 -12.13 -13.74
C LYS A 319 5.68 -11.24 -14.82
N ALA A 320 6.73 -10.50 -14.49
CA ALA A 320 7.48 -9.64 -15.41
C ALA A 320 8.99 -9.74 -15.19
N TRP A 321 9.77 -9.58 -16.27
CA TRP A 321 11.22 -9.64 -16.22
C TRP A 321 11.84 -8.32 -15.71
N ALA A 322 13.02 -8.44 -15.09
CA ALA A 322 13.93 -7.35 -14.72
C ALA A 322 15.35 -7.69 -15.23
N GLY A 323 16.29 -6.75 -15.24
CA GLY A 323 17.66 -6.98 -15.70
C GLY A 323 18.17 -5.97 -16.74
N GLN A 324 19.41 -6.14 -17.21
CA GLN A 324 20.07 -5.19 -18.12
C GLN A 324 19.51 -5.18 -19.55
N ASP A 325 19.18 -6.37 -20.09
CA ASP A 325 18.82 -6.58 -21.49
C ASP A 325 17.33 -7.01 -21.63
N VAL A 326 16.45 -6.37 -20.86
CA VAL A 326 15.00 -6.68 -20.82
C VAL A 326 14.16 -5.67 -21.60
N GLY A 327 12.95 -6.10 -21.96
CA GLY A 327 11.93 -5.29 -22.59
C GLY A 327 11.17 -4.40 -21.60
N TYR A 328 10.20 -3.66 -22.11
CA TYR A 328 9.33 -2.78 -21.33
C TYR A 328 7.87 -3.06 -21.65
N GLY A 329 6.93 -2.64 -20.80
CA GLY A 329 5.56 -3.12 -20.98
C GLY A 329 4.53 -2.65 -19.97
N ARG A 330 3.36 -3.28 -20.04
CA ARG A 330 2.34 -3.16 -18.98
C ARG A 330 1.44 -4.39 -18.88
N ILE A 331 1.05 -4.72 -17.65
CA ILE A 331 -0.11 -5.57 -17.35
C ILE A 331 -1.19 -4.63 -16.80
N ASN A 332 -2.34 -4.56 -17.45
CA ASN A 332 -3.35 -3.54 -17.14
C ASN A 332 -4.79 -4.06 -17.24
N ASN A 333 -5.67 -3.63 -16.33
CA ASN A 333 -7.10 -3.97 -16.33
C ASN A 333 -7.32 -5.51 -16.30
N ILE A 334 -6.92 -6.12 -15.19
CA ILE A 334 -6.99 -7.57 -14.95
C ILE A 334 -7.86 -7.85 -13.72
N THR A 335 -8.94 -8.61 -13.89
CA THR A 335 -9.83 -9.02 -12.79
C THR A 335 -9.76 -10.53 -12.58
N TYR A 336 -9.38 -10.93 -11.37
CA TYR A 336 -9.53 -12.28 -10.83
C TYR A 336 -10.71 -12.29 -9.86
N LYS A 337 -11.83 -12.91 -10.24
CA LYS A 337 -13.08 -12.94 -9.47
C LYS A 337 -13.50 -14.38 -9.13
N ASN A 338 -13.98 -14.62 -7.92
CA ASN A 338 -14.50 -15.92 -7.48
C ASN A 338 -13.48 -17.07 -7.66
N ILE A 339 -12.31 -16.96 -7.03
CA ILE A 339 -11.20 -17.90 -7.20
C ILE A 339 -11.06 -18.83 -5.99
N GLN A 340 -11.26 -20.12 -6.18
CA GLN A 340 -11.02 -21.13 -5.15
C GLN A 340 -9.60 -21.70 -5.29
N ILE A 341 -8.80 -21.62 -4.23
CA ILE A 341 -7.41 -22.11 -4.21
C ILE A 341 -7.25 -23.14 -3.08
N GLN A 342 -6.70 -24.32 -3.34
CA GLN A 342 -6.45 -25.33 -2.30
C GLN A 342 -5.12 -26.05 -2.48
N ASN A 343 -4.39 -26.21 -1.37
CA ASN A 343 -3.11 -26.90 -1.32
C ASN A 343 -2.09 -26.40 -2.37
N THR A 344 -2.02 -25.08 -2.55
CA THR A 344 -1.16 -24.42 -3.55
C THR A 344 -0.03 -23.68 -2.84
N ASP A 345 1.22 -23.80 -3.32
CA ASP A 345 2.37 -23.23 -2.59
C ASP A 345 2.26 -21.71 -2.42
N ASN A 346 1.98 -20.98 -3.50
CA ASN A 346 1.85 -19.52 -3.54
C ASN A 346 0.47 -19.09 -4.08
N PRO A 347 -0.58 -18.91 -3.26
CA PRO A 347 -1.94 -18.67 -3.75
C PRO A 347 -2.11 -17.41 -4.60
N VAL A 348 -1.54 -16.27 -4.20
CA VAL A 348 -1.56 -15.02 -4.97
C VAL A 348 -0.14 -14.47 -5.09
N VAL A 349 0.30 -14.10 -6.30
CA VAL A 349 1.68 -13.66 -6.56
C VAL A 349 1.73 -12.48 -7.53
N LEU A 350 2.53 -11.47 -7.23
CA LEU A 350 3.05 -10.50 -8.18
C LEU A 350 4.58 -10.52 -8.06
N ASP A 351 5.25 -10.95 -9.14
CA ASP A 351 6.70 -11.09 -9.22
C ASP A 351 7.23 -10.31 -10.44
N GLN A 352 7.90 -9.19 -10.17
CA GLN A 352 8.58 -8.39 -11.19
C GLN A 352 10.11 -8.58 -11.19
N CYS A 353 10.64 -9.50 -10.38
CA CYS A 353 12.05 -9.90 -10.39
C CYS A 353 12.17 -11.32 -10.96
N TYR A 354 11.38 -11.61 -12.00
CA TYR A 354 11.09 -12.97 -12.43
C TYR A 354 12.33 -13.75 -12.91
N PHE A 355 12.33 -15.06 -12.62
CA PHE A 355 13.33 -16.05 -13.05
C PHE A 355 14.65 -16.01 -12.26
N ASP A 356 14.56 -16.20 -10.94
CA ASP A 356 15.67 -16.31 -9.99
C ASP A 356 16.63 -15.09 -9.95
N ILE A 357 16.13 -13.91 -10.36
CA ILE A 357 16.89 -12.66 -10.27
C ILE A 357 16.97 -12.25 -8.80
N ASN A 358 18.19 -12.14 -8.29
CA ASN A 358 18.41 -11.77 -6.91
C ASN A 358 18.01 -10.30 -6.66
N ALA A 359 17.58 -9.98 -5.44
CA ALA A 359 17.06 -8.66 -5.08
C ALA A 359 18.06 -7.52 -5.35
N THR A 360 19.38 -7.76 -5.27
CA THR A 360 20.41 -6.76 -5.58
C THR A 360 20.46 -6.42 -7.06
N GLU A 361 20.37 -7.44 -7.92
CA GLU A 361 20.34 -7.27 -9.38
C GLU A 361 19.04 -6.64 -9.85
N CYS A 362 17.89 -7.06 -9.29
CA CYS A 362 16.59 -6.44 -9.56
C CYS A 362 16.53 -4.97 -9.08
N ALA A 363 17.16 -4.62 -7.95
CA ALA A 363 17.26 -3.24 -7.50
C ALA A 363 18.21 -2.38 -8.35
N GLN A 364 19.23 -2.99 -8.98
CA GLN A 364 20.14 -2.28 -9.90
C GLN A 364 19.51 -2.09 -11.29
N TYR A 365 18.71 -3.06 -11.74
CA TYR A 365 18.08 -3.10 -13.06
C TYR A 365 16.62 -3.53 -12.93
N PRO A 366 15.73 -2.62 -12.47
CA PRO A 366 14.34 -2.96 -12.19
C PRO A 366 13.52 -3.26 -13.44
N SER A 367 12.34 -3.84 -13.22
CA SER A 367 11.40 -4.13 -14.31
C SER A 367 10.87 -2.83 -14.93
N ALA A 368 10.93 -2.73 -16.26
CA ALA A 368 10.31 -1.65 -17.03
C ALA A 368 8.85 -1.99 -17.43
N VAL A 369 8.18 -2.87 -16.68
CA VAL A 369 6.80 -3.28 -16.90
C VAL A 369 5.92 -2.67 -15.81
N ASN A 370 4.94 -1.85 -16.19
CA ASN A 370 3.97 -1.28 -15.24
C ASN A 370 2.86 -2.31 -14.94
N ILE A 371 2.38 -2.38 -13.70
CA ILE A 371 1.25 -3.24 -13.32
C ILE A 371 0.16 -2.37 -12.70
N THR A 372 -0.96 -2.20 -13.40
CA THR A 372 -1.98 -1.20 -13.03
C THR A 372 -3.40 -1.74 -13.13
N ASN A 373 -4.32 -1.27 -12.29
CA ASN A 373 -5.74 -1.63 -12.35
C ASN A 373 -5.95 -3.15 -12.28
N ILE A 374 -5.49 -3.75 -11.18
CA ILE A 374 -5.62 -5.19 -10.91
C ILE A 374 -6.62 -5.38 -9.77
N LEU A 375 -7.63 -6.23 -9.99
CA LEU A 375 -8.62 -6.57 -8.97
C LEU A 375 -8.55 -8.07 -8.65
N PHE A 376 -8.30 -8.38 -7.38
CA PHE A 376 -8.48 -9.71 -6.80
C PHE A 376 -9.71 -9.67 -5.91
N GLU A 377 -10.81 -10.30 -6.34
CA GLU A 377 -12.11 -10.24 -5.68
C GLU A 377 -12.63 -11.65 -5.34
N ASN A 378 -13.02 -11.87 -4.09
CA ASN A 378 -13.60 -13.13 -3.60
C ASN A 378 -12.68 -14.33 -3.90
N ILE A 379 -11.54 -14.39 -3.21
CA ILE A 379 -10.55 -15.47 -3.35
C ILE A 379 -10.45 -16.24 -2.03
N TRP A 380 -10.67 -17.56 -2.04
CA TRP A 380 -10.73 -18.35 -0.80
C TRP A 380 -10.04 -19.71 -0.86
N GLY A 381 -9.62 -20.19 0.32
CA GLY A 381 -9.17 -21.57 0.56
C GLY A 381 -7.83 -21.68 1.26
N THR A 382 -6.93 -22.54 0.78
CA THR A 382 -5.71 -22.94 1.51
C THR A 382 -4.43 -22.90 0.68
N SER A 383 -3.33 -22.40 1.26
CA SER A 383 -1.97 -22.67 0.77
C SER A 383 -1.47 -24.05 1.23
N SER A 384 -0.42 -24.57 0.60
CA SER A 384 0.22 -25.83 1.02
C SER A 384 1.03 -25.71 2.33
N GLY A 385 1.27 -24.47 2.80
CA GLY A 385 2.13 -24.18 3.96
C GLY A 385 3.63 -24.31 3.69
N LYS A 386 4.05 -24.58 2.44
CA LYS A 386 5.45 -24.71 2.05
C LYS A 386 6.24 -23.40 2.23
N GLU A 387 5.64 -22.27 1.87
CA GLU A 387 6.20 -20.92 2.05
C GLU A 387 5.82 -20.32 3.43
N GLY A 388 5.63 -21.18 4.44
CA GLY A 388 5.25 -20.76 5.78
C GLY A 388 3.83 -20.20 5.85
N LEU A 389 3.66 -19.04 6.52
CA LEU A 389 2.36 -18.41 6.72
C LEU A 389 1.88 -17.60 5.51
N VAL A 390 2.75 -17.34 4.53
CA VAL A 390 2.44 -16.49 3.37
C VAL A 390 1.34 -17.14 2.51
N VAL A 391 0.31 -16.35 2.20
CA VAL A 391 -0.78 -16.70 1.28
C VAL A 391 -0.90 -15.75 0.10
N ALA A 392 -0.32 -14.55 0.19
CA ALA A 392 -0.14 -13.66 -0.94
C ALA A 392 1.20 -12.92 -0.84
N ASP A 393 1.95 -12.87 -1.94
CA ASP A 393 3.16 -12.05 -2.07
C ASP A 393 3.01 -11.11 -3.27
N LEU A 394 2.87 -9.82 -2.97
CA LEU A 394 2.63 -8.76 -3.94
C LEU A 394 3.80 -7.78 -3.94
N THR A 395 4.93 -8.23 -4.49
CA THR A 395 6.20 -7.51 -4.47
C THR A 395 6.50 -6.88 -5.84
N CYS A 396 6.25 -5.58 -5.94
CA CYS A 396 6.64 -4.76 -7.08
C CYS A 396 8.18 -4.58 -7.13
N SER A 397 8.73 -4.47 -8.33
CA SER A 397 10.15 -4.18 -8.54
C SER A 397 10.46 -2.73 -8.09
N PRO A 398 11.64 -2.44 -7.52
CA PRO A 398 12.00 -1.08 -7.12
C PRO A 398 11.86 -0.09 -8.29
N ALA A 399 11.20 1.06 -8.06
CA ALA A 399 10.92 2.07 -9.10
C ALA A 399 10.05 1.62 -10.30
N ALA A 400 9.50 0.41 -10.32
CA ALA A 400 8.43 0.05 -11.24
C ALA A 400 7.10 0.66 -10.80
N VAL A 401 6.19 0.93 -11.75
CA VAL A 401 4.87 1.51 -11.44
C VAL A 401 3.89 0.38 -11.12
N CYS A 402 3.56 0.21 -9.84
CA CYS A 402 2.42 -0.59 -9.38
C CYS A 402 1.38 0.31 -8.71
N THR A 403 0.21 0.49 -9.35
CA THR A 403 -0.86 1.41 -8.89
C THR A 403 -2.24 0.75 -9.01
N ASN A 404 -3.15 1.00 -8.06
CA ASN A 404 -4.53 0.49 -8.11
C ASN A 404 -4.55 -1.06 -8.24
N ILE A 405 -3.94 -1.73 -7.26
CA ILE A 405 -3.90 -3.19 -7.13
C ILE A 405 -4.66 -3.55 -5.85
N THR A 406 -5.88 -4.06 -6.01
CA THR A 406 -6.86 -4.16 -4.92
C THR A 406 -7.18 -5.62 -4.60
N LEU A 407 -7.19 -5.93 -3.31
CA LEU A 407 -7.60 -7.20 -2.74
C LEU A 407 -8.92 -6.98 -1.98
N GLN A 408 -9.96 -7.68 -2.41
CA GLN A 408 -11.31 -7.61 -1.85
C GLN A 408 -11.82 -9.03 -1.55
N ASP A 409 -12.45 -9.22 -0.38
CA ASP A 409 -13.06 -10.49 0.03
C ASP A 409 -12.10 -11.69 -0.03
N ILE A 410 -10.89 -11.52 0.50
CA ILE A 410 -9.85 -12.57 0.53
C ILE A 410 -9.97 -13.41 1.80
N SER A 411 -10.16 -14.72 1.64
CA SER A 411 -10.30 -15.70 2.72
C SER A 411 -9.34 -16.89 2.50
N LEU A 412 -8.04 -16.59 2.49
CA LEU A 412 -6.97 -17.56 2.34
C LEU A 412 -6.35 -17.93 3.70
N THR A 413 -6.02 -19.20 3.87
CA THR A 413 -5.41 -19.74 5.09
C THR A 413 -4.16 -20.57 4.76
N SER A 414 -3.14 -20.56 5.61
CA SER A 414 -1.95 -21.39 5.44
C SER A 414 -2.11 -22.74 6.16
N SER A 415 -1.66 -23.82 5.49
CA SER A 415 -1.54 -25.13 6.15
C SER A 415 -0.37 -25.20 7.15
N ALA A 416 0.49 -24.18 7.21
CA ALA A 416 1.55 -24.06 8.22
C ALA A 416 1.05 -23.46 9.55
N GLY A 417 -0.09 -22.76 9.56
CA GLY A 417 -0.64 -22.11 10.74
C GLY A 417 -1.50 -20.88 10.43
N SER A 418 -1.90 -20.20 11.49
CA SER A 418 -2.57 -18.89 11.49
C SER A 418 -1.79 -17.93 12.39
N PRO A 419 -1.87 -16.59 12.17
CA PRO A 419 -2.44 -15.88 11.02
C PRO A 419 -1.84 -16.28 9.68
N SER A 420 -2.52 -15.95 8.60
CA SER A 420 -1.96 -16.07 7.25
C SER A 420 -1.48 -14.71 6.77
N GLU A 421 -0.32 -14.68 6.14
CA GLU A 421 0.43 -13.47 5.87
C GLU A 421 0.22 -13.00 4.41
N ILE A 422 0.03 -11.69 4.26
CA ILE A 422 -0.03 -11.02 2.96
C ILE A 422 1.14 -10.03 2.92
N ILE A 423 2.10 -10.27 2.02
CA ILE A 423 3.25 -9.41 1.78
C ILE A 423 2.89 -8.42 0.66
N CYS A 424 3.17 -7.14 0.89
CA CYS A 424 2.92 -6.06 -0.06
C CYS A 424 4.14 -5.14 -0.11
N SER A 425 4.66 -4.86 -1.31
CA SER A 425 5.85 -4.02 -1.47
C SER A 425 5.81 -3.24 -2.79
N GLY A 426 6.14 -1.94 -2.74
CA GLY A 426 6.23 -1.07 -3.92
C GLY A 426 4.91 -0.79 -4.65
N ILE A 427 3.76 -0.99 -4.00
CA ILE A 427 2.42 -0.73 -4.55
C ILE A 427 1.86 0.57 -3.97
N THR A 428 1.20 1.36 -4.82
CA THR A 428 0.62 2.67 -4.50
C THR A 428 -0.90 2.71 -4.71
N GLY A 429 -1.59 3.58 -3.96
CA GLY A 429 -3.05 3.80 -4.10
C GLY A 429 -3.96 2.94 -3.20
N GLY A 430 -3.42 2.31 -2.16
CA GLY A 430 -4.18 1.44 -1.25
C GLY A 430 -4.44 0.05 -1.83
N ILE A 431 -4.36 -0.98 -0.97
CA ILE A 431 -4.38 -2.40 -1.42
C ILE A 431 -5.69 -3.12 -1.04
N GLY A 432 -6.56 -2.47 -0.27
CA GLY A 432 -7.82 -3.07 0.22
C GLY A 432 -7.66 -4.01 1.42
N VAL A 433 -6.43 -4.34 1.81
CA VAL A 433 -6.07 -5.11 3.02
C VAL A 433 -4.90 -4.42 3.75
N ASP A 434 -4.85 -4.57 5.08
CA ASP A 434 -3.84 -3.93 5.93
C ASP A 434 -2.47 -4.65 5.87
N CYS A 435 -1.56 -4.10 5.08
CA CYS A 435 -0.15 -4.52 5.03
C CYS A 435 0.65 -3.87 6.20
N GLY A 436 0.28 -4.18 7.44
CA GLY A 436 0.68 -3.44 8.65
C GLY A 436 2.16 -3.52 9.07
N SER A 437 2.54 -2.74 10.11
CA SER A 437 3.90 -2.74 10.69
C SER A 437 4.23 -3.96 11.58
N GLY A 438 3.24 -4.81 11.88
CA GLY A 438 3.38 -6.01 12.72
C GLY A 438 2.92 -5.85 14.17
N LYS A 439 1.97 -4.94 14.45
CA LYS A 439 1.36 -4.78 15.79
C LYS A 439 0.59 -6.04 16.23
N THR A 440 -0.34 -6.53 15.41
CA THR A 440 -1.05 -7.80 15.64
C THR A 440 -0.07 -8.98 15.84
N THR A 441 1.00 -9.03 15.05
CA THR A 441 2.05 -10.05 15.15
C THR A 441 2.80 -9.97 16.49
N LEU A 442 3.03 -8.76 17.01
CA LEU A 442 3.60 -8.57 18.35
C LEU A 442 2.64 -9.05 19.43
N LEU A 443 1.36 -8.71 19.31
CA LEU A 443 0.34 -9.06 20.28
C LEU A 443 0.13 -10.59 20.35
N GLU A 444 0.10 -11.27 19.21
CA GLU A 444 0.10 -12.73 19.16
C GLU A 444 1.36 -13.32 19.80
N HIS A 445 2.54 -12.78 19.50
CA HIS A 445 3.80 -13.22 20.10
C HIS A 445 3.83 -13.03 21.62
N ILE A 446 3.19 -11.98 22.15
CA ILE A 446 2.95 -11.81 23.60
C ILE A 446 2.11 -12.97 24.13
N LEU A 447 0.91 -13.19 23.57
CA LEU A 447 -0.04 -14.21 24.04
C LEU A 447 0.47 -15.65 23.93
N GLN A 448 1.35 -15.93 22.96
CA GLN A 448 1.94 -17.26 22.79
C GLN A 448 3.18 -17.52 23.65
N SER A 449 3.77 -16.50 24.27
CA SER A 449 5.04 -16.62 24.98
C SER A 449 4.86 -17.22 26.39
N PRO A 450 5.32 -18.45 26.67
CA PRO A 450 5.06 -19.11 27.95
C PRO A 450 5.80 -18.49 29.15
N ASP A 451 6.69 -17.52 28.91
CA ASP A 451 7.73 -17.09 29.85
C ASP A 451 7.40 -15.79 30.61
N HIS A 452 6.31 -15.07 30.30
CA HIS A 452 5.95 -13.83 31.02
C HIS A 452 5.25 -14.08 32.36
N GLY A 453 4.47 -15.16 32.50
CA GLY A 453 3.88 -15.60 33.77
C GLY A 453 2.69 -14.78 34.30
N LEU A 454 2.37 -13.65 33.68
CA LEU A 454 1.22 -12.77 33.98
C LEU A 454 -0.09 -13.30 33.36
N ARG A 455 -1.23 -13.02 34.00
CA ARG A 455 -2.58 -13.16 33.41
C ARG A 455 -2.95 -11.88 32.67
N ILE A 456 -2.98 -11.93 31.34
CA ILE A 456 -3.12 -10.76 30.48
C ILE A 456 -4.56 -10.62 29.98
N ALA A 457 -5.12 -9.41 30.10
CA ALA A 457 -6.25 -8.98 29.29
C ALA A 457 -5.74 -8.16 28.09
N VAL A 458 -6.40 -8.31 26.94
CA VAL A 458 -6.10 -7.51 25.75
C VAL A 458 -7.31 -6.66 25.39
N ILE A 459 -7.08 -5.38 25.14
CA ILE A 459 -8.03 -4.46 24.50
C ILE A 459 -7.49 -4.17 23.09
N VAL A 460 -8.24 -4.53 22.06
CA VAL A 460 -7.91 -4.18 20.66
C VAL A 460 -8.84 -3.07 20.19
N ASN A 461 -8.26 -1.97 19.71
CA ASN A 461 -8.98 -0.93 18.98
C ASN A 461 -8.61 -1.00 17.48
N ASP A 462 -9.54 -1.45 16.65
CA ASP A 462 -9.40 -1.48 15.19
C ASP A 462 -10.42 -0.54 14.53
N MET A 463 -9.97 0.17 13.49
CA MET A 463 -10.76 1.09 12.67
C MET A 463 -11.05 0.52 11.27
N SER A 464 -10.56 -0.68 10.97
CA SER A 464 -10.91 -1.40 9.75
C SER A 464 -12.34 -1.95 9.85
N SER A 465 -13.09 -1.93 8.75
CA SER A 465 -14.45 -2.49 8.68
C SER A 465 -14.48 -4.03 8.72
N LEU A 466 -13.30 -4.67 8.65
CA LEU A 466 -13.09 -6.11 8.72
C LEU A 466 -12.19 -6.39 9.91
N ASN A 467 -12.78 -6.63 11.09
CA ASN A 467 -12.12 -6.89 12.38
C ASN A 467 -11.23 -8.17 12.34
N ILE A 468 -10.14 -8.15 11.59
CA ILE A 468 -9.26 -9.28 11.29
C ILE A 468 -8.46 -9.64 12.54
N ASP A 469 -7.80 -8.66 13.14
CA ASP A 469 -6.91 -8.81 14.30
C ASP A 469 -7.61 -9.53 15.46
N ALA A 470 -8.80 -9.06 15.82
CA ALA A 470 -9.53 -9.57 16.97
C ALA A 470 -10.30 -10.88 16.67
N THR A 471 -10.45 -11.25 15.40
CA THR A 471 -10.98 -12.55 14.96
C THR A 471 -9.89 -13.61 14.88
N LEU A 472 -8.67 -13.23 14.46
CA LEU A 472 -7.47 -14.07 14.52
C LEU A 472 -7.24 -14.58 15.94
N ILE A 473 -7.21 -13.69 16.93
CA ILE A 473 -6.96 -14.06 18.34
C ILE A 473 -8.06 -15.01 18.88
N LYS A 474 -9.34 -14.77 18.56
CA LYS A 474 -10.47 -15.61 19.01
C LYS A 474 -10.47 -17.04 18.45
N HIS A 475 -9.79 -17.30 17.34
CA HIS A 475 -9.73 -18.63 16.72
C HIS A 475 -8.53 -19.48 17.16
N HIS A 476 -7.53 -18.89 17.83
CA HIS A 476 -6.49 -19.68 18.48
C HIS A 476 -7.08 -20.37 19.72
N THR A 477 -6.79 -21.66 19.87
CA THR A 477 -7.22 -22.42 21.06
C THR A 477 -6.30 -22.10 22.22
N VAL A 478 -6.49 -20.91 22.82
CA VAL A 478 -5.75 -20.49 24.01
C VAL A 478 -5.99 -21.50 25.13
N SER A 479 -4.90 -22.13 25.58
CA SER A 479 -4.96 -23.27 26.48
C SER A 479 -5.35 -22.85 27.90
N HIS A 480 -6.63 -23.05 28.23
CA HIS A 480 -7.17 -23.07 29.61
C HIS A 480 -7.01 -21.76 30.43
N THR A 481 -8.10 -20.99 30.49
CA THR A 481 -8.57 -20.28 31.71
C THR A 481 -7.70 -19.13 32.28
N LYS A 482 -7.01 -18.33 31.46
CA LYS A 482 -6.14 -17.25 31.97
C LYS A 482 -6.16 -15.87 31.30
N GLU A 483 -6.83 -15.71 30.16
CA GLU A 483 -6.76 -14.49 29.36
C GLU A 483 -8.16 -14.04 28.89
N SER A 484 -8.36 -12.73 28.78
CA SER A 484 -9.61 -12.11 28.32
C SER A 484 -9.35 -11.10 27.18
N LEU A 485 -10.20 -11.13 26.15
CA LEU A 485 -10.09 -10.24 24.98
C LEU A 485 -11.33 -9.34 24.89
N ILE A 486 -11.10 -8.04 24.94
CA ILE A 486 -12.10 -6.97 24.81
C ILE A 486 -11.84 -6.24 23.49
N GLN A 487 -12.92 -5.83 22.82
CA GLN A 487 -12.91 -5.20 21.51
C GLN A 487 -13.64 -3.87 21.62
N LEU A 488 -12.97 -2.79 21.25
CA LEU A 488 -13.58 -1.47 21.08
C LEU A 488 -13.81 -1.23 19.58
N GLN A 489 -14.93 -0.63 19.21
CA GLN A 489 -15.39 -0.54 17.81
C GLN A 489 -15.90 0.88 17.49
N ASN A 490 -15.80 1.25 16.21
CA ASN A 490 -16.36 2.48 15.65
C ASN A 490 -15.76 3.78 16.23
N GLY A 491 -14.44 3.83 16.45
CA GLY A 491 -13.76 5.06 16.88
C GLY A 491 -12.29 4.91 17.25
N CYS A 492 -11.62 6.05 17.50
CA CYS A 492 -10.26 6.05 18.04
C CYS A 492 -10.33 6.14 19.56
N ILE A 493 -9.59 5.28 20.27
CA ILE A 493 -9.35 5.45 21.71
C ILE A 493 -8.60 6.75 22.07
N CYS A 494 -8.05 7.45 21.09
CA CYS A 494 -7.44 8.77 21.26
C CYS A 494 -8.49 9.89 21.45
N CYS A 495 -9.54 9.94 20.62
CA CYS A 495 -10.53 11.01 20.62
C CYS A 495 -11.94 10.54 21.00
N THR A 496 -12.54 9.61 20.24
CA THR A 496 -13.97 9.26 20.38
C THR A 496 -14.27 8.18 21.43
N LEU A 497 -13.36 7.22 21.66
CA LEU A 497 -13.59 6.06 22.55
C LEU A 497 -12.88 6.18 23.92
N ARG A 498 -12.44 7.37 24.34
CA ARG A 498 -11.76 7.56 25.64
C ARG A 498 -12.63 7.12 26.82
N GLY A 499 -13.93 7.41 26.78
CA GLY A 499 -14.90 7.00 27.81
C GLY A 499 -15.12 5.49 27.87
N ASP A 500 -15.22 4.84 26.71
CA ASP A 500 -15.38 3.38 26.62
C ASP A 500 -14.12 2.66 27.13
N LEU A 501 -12.93 3.14 26.76
CA LEU A 501 -11.65 2.64 27.28
C LEU A 501 -11.56 2.75 28.81
N LEU A 502 -11.94 3.90 29.36
CA LEU A 502 -12.00 4.14 30.81
C LEU A 502 -12.94 3.14 31.51
N SER A 503 -14.14 2.92 30.95
CA SER A 503 -15.13 2.00 31.54
C SER A 503 -14.70 0.53 31.50
N GLU A 504 -14.08 0.08 30.39
CA GLU A 504 -13.59 -1.30 30.26
C GLU A 504 -12.35 -1.57 31.13
N LEU A 505 -11.41 -0.63 31.21
CA LEU A 505 -10.29 -0.71 32.15
C LEU A 505 -10.79 -0.79 33.59
N ALA A 506 -11.76 0.05 33.96
CA ALA A 506 -12.36 0.01 35.27
C ALA A 506 -13.02 -1.34 35.57
N ARG A 507 -13.79 -1.89 34.62
CA ARG A 507 -14.40 -3.22 34.74
C ARG A 507 -13.36 -4.32 34.95
N LEU A 508 -12.25 -4.29 34.19
CA LEU A 508 -11.13 -5.23 34.34
C LEU A 508 -10.50 -5.18 35.75
N THR A 509 -10.32 -3.99 36.34
CA THR A 509 -9.73 -3.87 37.69
C THR A 509 -10.57 -4.53 38.80
N THR A 510 -11.88 -4.76 38.56
CA THR A 510 -12.75 -5.46 39.52
C THR A 510 -12.65 -6.99 39.44
N GLN A 511 -11.94 -7.53 38.45
CA GLN A 511 -11.79 -8.97 38.24
C GLN A 511 -10.46 -9.47 38.82
N GLU A 512 -10.50 -10.31 39.86
CA GLU A 512 -9.30 -10.95 40.45
C GLU A 512 -8.53 -11.86 39.46
N GLU A 513 -9.05 -12.07 38.25
CA GLU A 513 -8.50 -12.96 37.22
C GLU A 513 -7.42 -12.31 36.34
N VAL A 514 -7.32 -10.97 36.29
CA VAL A 514 -6.40 -10.22 35.39
C VAL A 514 -5.30 -9.52 36.19
N GLU A 515 -4.05 -9.57 35.69
CA GLU A 515 -2.87 -8.96 36.32
C GLU A 515 -2.20 -7.88 35.47
N TYR A 516 -2.48 -7.85 34.17
CA TYR A 516 -1.88 -6.91 33.23
C TYR A 516 -2.84 -6.66 32.06
N VAL A 517 -2.85 -5.45 31.51
CA VAL A 517 -3.66 -5.11 30.32
C VAL A 517 -2.73 -4.65 29.20
N VAL A 518 -2.87 -5.24 28.02
CA VAL A 518 -2.22 -4.77 26.79
C VAL A 518 -3.28 -4.07 25.94
N ILE A 519 -3.03 -2.83 25.57
CA ILE A 519 -3.91 -2.03 24.71
C ILE A 519 -3.24 -1.94 23.33
N GLU A 520 -3.84 -2.54 22.32
CA GLU A 520 -3.48 -2.30 20.92
C GLU A 520 -4.31 -1.12 20.40
N SER A 521 -3.62 -0.02 20.10
CA SER A 521 -4.19 1.18 19.51
C SER A 521 -4.19 1.12 17.98
N THR A 522 -5.01 1.96 17.35
CA THR A 522 -5.02 2.09 15.89
C THR A 522 -3.70 2.71 15.43
N GLY A 523 -3.29 2.46 14.19
CA GLY A 523 -2.10 3.09 13.61
C GLY A 523 -2.16 4.63 13.60
N ILE A 524 -3.38 5.20 13.66
CA ILE A 524 -3.66 6.63 13.69
C ILE A 524 -3.86 7.21 15.11
N SER A 525 -3.66 6.42 16.17
CA SER A 525 -3.87 6.88 17.56
C SER A 525 -2.76 7.81 18.03
N GLU A 526 -3.15 8.87 18.74
CA GLU A 526 -2.22 9.76 19.44
C GLU A 526 -1.84 9.22 20.82
N PRO A 527 -0.54 8.98 21.10
CA PRO A 527 -0.15 8.34 22.36
C PRO A 527 -0.44 9.16 23.62
N MET A 528 -0.34 10.50 23.55
CA MET A 528 -0.57 11.38 24.69
C MET A 528 -2.02 11.29 25.19
N GLN A 529 -3.00 11.47 24.29
CA GLN A 529 -4.43 11.41 24.60
C GLN A 529 -4.85 10.05 25.20
N VAL A 530 -4.22 8.95 24.75
CA VAL A 530 -4.41 7.62 25.35
C VAL A 530 -3.83 7.57 26.77
N ALA A 531 -2.60 8.04 26.99
CA ALA A 531 -1.97 8.04 28.31
C ALA A 531 -2.68 8.97 29.32
N GLU A 532 -3.20 10.11 28.86
CA GLU A 532 -4.01 11.01 29.67
C GLU A 532 -5.26 10.36 30.27
N THR A 533 -5.82 9.34 29.63
CA THR A 533 -7.03 8.64 30.09
C THR A 533 -6.80 7.97 31.46
N PHE A 534 -5.54 7.81 31.88
CA PHE A 534 -5.15 7.33 33.21
C PHE A 534 -5.02 8.43 34.29
N THR A 535 -5.15 9.71 33.94
CA THR A 535 -5.01 10.84 34.89
C THR A 535 -6.20 10.94 35.86
N ALA A 536 -5.97 11.58 37.01
CA ALA A 536 -7.04 11.86 37.97
C ALA A 536 -8.03 12.89 37.42
N GLU A 537 -7.53 13.77 36.57
CA GLU A 537 -8.21 14.97 36.13
C GLU A 537 -9.10 14.71 34.91
N PHE A 538 -8.67 13.83 33.99
CA PHE A 538 -9.58 13.26 33.00
C PHE A 538 -10.72 12.46 33.67
N SER A 539 -10.40 11.68 34.71
CA SER A 539 -11.42 10.94 35.48
C SER A 539 -12.47 11.89 36.10
N ALA A 540 -12.04 13.03 36.63
CA ALA A 540 -12.92 14.05 37.21
C ALA A 540 -13.75 14.78 36.15
N ALA A 541 -13.15 15.16 35.02
CA ALA A 541 -13.83 15.83 33.90
C ALA A 541 -14.96 14.96 33.32
N MET A 542 -14.73 13.65 33.16
CA MET A 542 -15.74 12.70 32.70
C MET A 542 -16.92 12.56 33.67
N VAL A 543 -16.68 12.61 35.00
CA VAL A 543 -17.79 12.61 35.98
C VAL A 543 -18.61 13.90 35.92
N GLN A 544 -17.98 15.04 35.67
CA GLN A 544 -18.72 16.30 35.48
C GLN A 544 -19.56 16.28 34.20
N ALA A 545 -18.99 15.86 33.06
CA ALA A 545 -19.71 15.72 31.80
C ALA A 545 -20.89 14.71 31.91
N GLU A 546 -20.71 13.60 32.63
CA GLU A 546 -21.79 12.65 32.91
C GLU A 546 -22.92 13.25 33.75
N ALA A 547 -22.61 14.10 34.73
CA ALA A 547 -23.61 14.80 35.54
C ALA A 547 -24.43 15.84 34.73
N GLU A 548 -23.87 16.34 33.62
CA GLU A 548 -24.50 17.33 32.74
C GLU A 548 -25.28 16.70 31.56
N GLY A 549 -25.12 15.38 31.30
CA GLY A 549 -25.99 14.65 30.36
C GLY A 549 -25.40 13.42 29.66
N GLY A 550 -24.42 12.74 30.25
CA GLY A 550 -23.57 11.79 29.52
C GLY A 550 -24.18 10.41 29.15
N VAL A 551 -23.43 9.72 28.29
CA VAL A 551 -23.85 8.59 27.44
C VAL A 551 -23.70 7.22 28.12
N LEU A 552 -22.95 7.13 29.23
CA LEU A 552 -22.63 5.83 29.86
C LEU A 552 -23.83 5.16 30.53
N ASP A 553 -23.77 3.83 30.63
CA ASP A 553 -24.83 3.02 31.22
C ASP A 553 -24.88 3.07 32.76
N GLU A 554 -25.94 2.50 33.33
CA GLU A 554 -26.20 2.45 34.78
C GLU A 554 -25.10 1.72 35.59
N GLU A 555 -24.26 0.88 34.96
CA GLU A 555 -23.20 0.13 35.63
C GLU A 555 -21.88 0.89 35.54
N GLY A 556 -21.52 1.41 34.36
CA GLY A 556 -20.42 2.34 34.15
C GLY A 556 -20.51 3.59 35.03
N LYS A 557 -21.71 4.19 35.17
CA LYS A 557 -21.95 5.33 36.07
C LYS A 557 -21.59 5.05 37.53
N LYS A 558 -21.91 3.85 38.04
CA LYS A 558 -21.55 3.44 39.42
C LYS A 558 -20.06 3.18 39.58
N ILE A 559 -19.40 2.74 38.51
CA ILE A 559 -17.96 2.45 38.48
C ILE A 559 -17.14 3.75 38.41
N LEU A 560 -17.54 4.74 37.59
CA LEU A 560 -16.90 6.05 37.56
C LEU A 560 -17.05 6.81 38.90
N ASP A 561 -18.23 6.78 39.52
CA ASP A 561 -18.44 7.41 40.83
C ASP A 561 -17.55 6.78 41.92
N GLN A 562 -17.35 5.46 41.87
CA GLN A 562 -16.38 4.76 42.72
C GLN A 562 -14.93 5.17 42.42
N ILE A 563 -14.54 5.27 41.15
CA ILE A 563 -13.19 5.70 40.75
C ILE A 563 -12.91 7.13 41.21
N ASN A 564 -13.86 8.05 41.04
CA ASN A 564 -13.72 9.43 41.47
C ASN A 564 -13.67 9.54 43.00
N THR A 565 -14.48 8.77 43.72
CA THR A 565 -14.42 8.64 45.19
C THR A 565 -13.07 8.10 45.68
N LEU A 566 -12.41 7.25 44.88
CA LEU A 566 -11.07 6.73 45.14
C LEU A 566 -9.95 7.68 44.65
N GLY A 567 -10.26 8.76 43.92
CA GLY A 567 -9.30 9.76 43.46
C GLY A 567 -8.77 9.58 42.03
N GLY A 568 -9.37 8.71 41.21
CA GLY A 568 -9.04 8.55 39.78
C GLY A 568 -8.45 7.19 39.41
N LEU A 569 -8.45 6.86 38.10
CA LEU A 569 -8.07 5.53 37.59
C LEU A 569 -6.65 5.12 38.01
N HIS A 570 -5.72 6.08 38.12
CA HIS A 570 -4.33 5.87 38.52
C HIS A 570 -4.13 5.12 39.86
N GLN A 571 -5.14 5.08 40.74
CA GLN A 571 -5.08 4.32 41.99
C GLN A 571 -5.45 2.83 41.82
N LEU A 572 -6.11 2.47 40.72
CA LEU A 572 -6.52 1.09 40.40
C LEU A 572 -5.64 0.45 39.33
N SER A 573 -5.13 1.24 38.37
CA SER A 573 -4.23 0.78 37.31
C SER A 573 -3.19 1.85 36.96
N THR A 574 -1.99 1.41 36.57
CA THR A 574 -0.86 2.29 36.20
C THR A 574 -0.36 1.93 34.81
N LEU A 575 -0.10 2.95 33.98
CA LEU A 575 0.55 2.74 32.69
C LEU A 575 2.02 2.35 32.90
N ASP A 576 2.43 1.18 32.38
CA ASP A 576 3.74 0.57 32.68
C ASP A 576 4.83 0.94 31.66
N THR A 577 4.51 0.81 30.36
CA THR A 577 5.45 0.97 29.23
C THR A 577 4.68 1.33 27.97
N THR A 578 5.13 2.32 27.20
CA THR A 578 4.63 2.58 25.84
C THR A 578 5.52 1.92 24.78
N VAL A 579 4.91 1.26 23.79
CA VAL A 579 5.65 0.48 22.76
C VAL A 579 5.22 0.88 21.36
N THR A 580 6.17 1.37 20.56
CA THR A 580 5.94 1.73 19.15
C THR A 580 6.57 0.71 18.21
N VAL A 581 5.77 0.18 17.27
CA VAL A 581 6.21 -0.84 16.30
C VAL A 581 6.37 -0.20 14.91
N ILE A 582 7.63 0.02 14.53
CA ILE A 582 8.01 0.69 13.29
C ILE A 582 8.17 -0.33 12.16
N ASP A 583 7.57 -0.03 11.00
CA ASP A 583 7.89 -0.69 9.74
C ASP A 583 9.21 -0.14 9.18
N ALA A 584 10.31 -0.87 9.33
CA ALA A 584 11.62 -0.43 8.85
C ALA A 584 11.71 -0.35 7.32
N PHE A 585 10.88 -1.08 6.57
CA PHE A 585 10.91 -1.04 5.11
C PHE A 585 10.33 0.26 4.57
N ASN A 586 9.26 0.77 5.20
CA ASN A 586 8.49 1.93 4.77
C ASN A 586 8.78 3.24 5.55
N LEU A 587 9.54 3.22 6.65
CA LEU A 587 9.76 4.40 7.51
C LEU A 587 10.26 5.62 6.74
N LEU A 588 11.35 5.47 5.96
CA LEU A 588 11.98 6.60 5.28
C LEU A 588 11.08 7.20 4.19
N SER A 589 10.33 6.37 3.46
CA SER A 589 9.38 6.85 2.46
C SER A 589 8.18 7.55 3.10
N ASN A 590 7.68 7.07 4.24
CA ASN A 590 6.56 7.70 4.95
C ASN A 590 6.92 9.09 5.52
N LEU A 591 8.19 9.35 5.85
CA LEU A 591 8.67 10.66 6.33
C LEU A 591 8.85 11.71 5.21
N ASP A 592 8.95 11.26 3.96
CA ASP A 592 9.14 12.10 2.78
C ASP A 592 7.80 12.38 2.04
N THR A 593 6.65 12.02 2.62
CA THR A 593 5.30 12.28 2.07
C THR A 593 4.73 13.63 2.51
N SER A 594 3.71 14.08 1.79
CA SER A 594 2.82 15.20 2.17
C SER A 594 1.38 14.74 2.36
N ASP A 595 1.16 13.44 2.57
CA ASP A 595 -0.16 12.85 2.61
C ASP A 595 -0.79 13.12 3.99
N PHE A 596 -2.03 13.61 4.00
CA PHE A 596 -2.84 13.69 5.21
C PHE A 596 -3.30 12.30 5.64
N LEU A 597 -3.70 12.15 6.89
CA LEU A 597 -4.32 10.89 7.33
C LEU A 597 -5.59 10.59 6.53
N SER A 598 -6.39 11.60 6.20
CA SER A 598 -7.61 11.52 5.38
C SER A 598 -7.36 10.97 3.97
N ASP A 599 -6.27 11.39 3.30
CA ASP A 599 -5.88 10.89 1.97
C ASP A 599 -5.64 9.38 1.95
N ARG A 600 -5.04 8.84 3.03
CA ARG A 600 -4.61 7.44 3.09
C ARG A 600 -5.67 6.49 3.65
N TYR A 601 -6.52 6.97 4.55
CA TYR A 601 -7.52 6.12 5.25
C TYR A 601 -8.97 6.37 4.80
N GLY A 602 -9.23 7.50 4.14
CA GLY A 602 -10.52 7.93 3.59
C GLY A 602 -11.25 8.92 4.50
N PRO A 603 -11.98 9.92 3.93
CA PRO A 603 -12.65 10.96 4.71
C PRO A 603 -13.79 10.43 5.59
N ASP A 604 -14.41 9.29 5.24
CA ASP A 604 -15.49 8.69 6.05
C ASP A 604 -15.03 8.09 7.39
N LYS A 605 -13.71 8.02 7.65
CA LYS A 605 -13.12 7.33 8.82
C LYS A 605 -12.33 8.23 9.77
N ILE A 606 -12.15 9.49 9.38
CA ILE A 606 -11.36 10.49 10.09
C ILE A 606 -12.28 11.70 10.24
N ILE A 607 -12.24 12.33 11.41
CA ILE A 607 -13.08 13.51 11.68
C ILE A 607 -12.64 14.63 10.74
N ALA A 608 -13.57 15.44 10.22
CA ALA A 608 -13.27 16.39 9.14
C ALA A 608 -12.23 17.45 9.56
N GLU A 609 -12.08 17.65 10.87
CA GLU A 609 -11.21 18.59 11.55
C GLU A 609 -9.81 18.01 11.88
N ASP A 610 -9.55 16.73 11.57
CA ASP A 610 -8.24 16.07 11.82
C ASP A 610 -7.28 16.26 10.63
N GLU A 611 -6.67 17.46 10.57
CA GLU A 611 -5.70 17.85 9.54
C GLU A 611 -4.28 17.26 9.74
N ARG A 612 -4.11 16.25 10.61
CA ARG A 612 -2.77 15.72 10.89
C ARG A 612 -2.21 14.94 9.70
N THR A 613 -0.89 15.03 9.57
CA THR A 613 -0.13 14.31 8.52
C THR A 613 0.42 12.99 9.03
N ILE A 614 0.73 12.08 8.11
CA ILE A 614 1.37 10.80 8.44
C ILE A 614 2.76 11.02 9.07
N SER A 615 3.48 12.05 8.63
CA SER A 615 4.84 12.34 9.06
C SER A 615 4.89 12.81 10.52
N ASP A 616 4.03 13.75 10.89
CA ASP A 616 3.99 14.30 12.26
C ASP A 616 3.57 13.23 13.27
N LEU A 617 2.45 12.54 13.01
CA LEU A 617 1.94 11.51 13.91
C LEU A 617 2.95 10.37 14.12
N MET A 618 3.64 9.94 13.05
CA MET A 618 4.65 8.89 13.15
C MET A 618 5.88 9.34 13.96
N VAL A 619 6.25 10.63 13.91
CA VAL A 619 7.32 11.18 14.75
C VAL A 619 6.86 11.29 16.20
N ASP A 620 5.65 11.74 16.49
CA ASP A 620 5.14 11.81 17.87
C ASP A 620 5.01 10.42 18.51
N GLN A 621 4.61 9.40 17.72
CA GLN A 621 4.65 7.99 18.14
C GLN A 621 6.07 7.48 18.44
N ILE A 622 7.12 8.06 17.84
CA ILE A 622 8.52 7.75 18.13
C ILE A 622 9.00 8.54 19.38
N GLU A 623 8.69 9.84 19.46
CA GLU A 623 9.05 10.72 20.58
C GLU A 623 8.43 10.25 21.92
N PHE A 624 7.23 9.67 21.89
CA PHE A 624 6.49 9.23 23.09
C PHE A 624 6.87 7.83 23.62
N ALA A 625 7.56 7.01 22.83
CA ALA A 625 7.80 5.60 23.16
C ALA A 625 8.81 5.39 24.30
N ASP A 626 8.55 4.43 25.19
CA ASP A 626 9.55 3.89 26.12
C ASP A 626 10.37 2.77 25.48
N VAL A 627 9.76 1.99 24.59
CA VAL A 627 10.39 0.92 23.82
C VAL A 627 9.98 1.03 22.36
N ILE A 628 10.94 0.95 21.45
CA ILE A 628 10.71 1.02 20.01
C ILE A 628 11.15 -0.29 19.38
N LEU A 629 10.22 -1.00 18.77
CA LEU A 629 10.50 -2.21 17.99
C LEU A 629 10.62 -1.82 16.51
N ILE A 630 11.83 -1.88 15.97
CA ILE A 630 12.09 -1.68 14.54
C ILE A 630 11.96 -3.05 13.87
N ASN A 631 10.80 -3.29 13.25
CA ASN A 631 10.40 -4.57 12.66
C ASN A 631 10.68 -4.63 11.15
N LYS A 632 10.62 -5.83 10.55
CA LYS A 632 10.96 -6.11 9.13
C LYS A 632 12.41 -5.80 8.77
N MET A 633 13.33 -5.97 9.73
CA MET A 633 14.76 -5.66 9.57
C MET A 633 15.49 -6.54 8.55
N ASP A 634 14.92 -7.71 8.25
CA ASP A 634 15.30 -8.63 7.18
C ASP A 634 15.09 -8.02 5.77
N MET A 635 14.01 -7.23 5.58
CA MET A 635 13.72 -6.54 4.31
C MET A 635 14.74 -5.43 3.97
N LEU A 636 15.63 -5.08 4.91
CA LEU A 636 16.74 -4.15 4.72
C LEU A 636 18.11 -4.84 4.54
N ALA A 637 18.16 -6.17 4.42
CA ALA A 637 19.41 -6.91 4.25
C ALA A 637 20.20 -6.50 2.98
N SER A 638 19.50 -6.09 1.91
CA SER A 638 20.09 -5.55 0.69
C SER A 638 20.43 -4.05 0.76
N ARG A 639 19.93 -3.34 1.77
CA ARG A 639 20.06 -1.88 1.95
C ARG A 639 20.66 -1.54 3.34
N PRO A 640 21.91 -1.94 3.63
CA PRO A 640 22.53 -1.71 4.94
C PRO A 640 22.66 -0.22 5.30
N GLN A 641 22.79 0.66 4.31
CA GLN A 641 22.84 2.10 4.53
C GLN A 641 21.51 2.65 5.08
N ASP A 642 20.37 2.18 4.54
CA ASP A 642 19.03 2.55 5.01
C ASP A 642 18.77 2.00 6.41
N ARG A 643 19.19 0.76 6.68
CA ARG A 643 19.15 0.17 8.04
C ARG A 643 19.87 1.05 9.05
N ASP A 644 21.10 1.44 8.75
CA ASP A 644 21.88 2.28 9.65
C ASP A 644 21.24 3.68 9.77
N ARG A 645 20.69 4.23 8.67
CA ARG A 645 19.98 5.54 8.65
C ARG A 645 18.74 5.52 9.54
N ILE A 646 17.93 4.47 9.48
CA ILE A 646 16.75 4.25 10.31
C ILE A 646 17.13 4.13 11.79
N MET A 647 18.14 3.32 12.11
CA MET A 647 18.64 3.19 13.48
C MET A 647 19.11 4.53 14.06
N ARG A 648 19.91 5.29 13.28
CA ARG A 648 20.36 6.63 13.66
C ARG A 648 19.18 7.57 13.88
N LEU A 649 18.24 7.63 12.93
CA LEU A 649 17.08 8.52 13.01
C LEU A 649 16.24 8.25 14.25
N VAL A 650 15.82 7.00 14.47
CA VAL A 650 14.98 6.63 15.63
C VAL A 650 15.67 6.98 16.95
N THR A 651 16.98 6.70 17.06
CA THR A 651 17.76 7.04 18.27
C THR A 651 17.93 8.56 18.43
N THR A 652 17.90 9.33 17.33
CA THR A 652 17.99 10.80 17.33
C THR A 652 16.61 11.49 17.41
N LEU A 653 15.51 10.74 17.35
CA LEU A 653 14.15 11.23 17.65
C LEU A 653 13.68 10.84 19.06
N ASN A 654 14.16 9.72 19.61
CA ASN A 654 14.01 9.43 21.04
C ASN A 654 15.28 8.75 21.61
N PRO A 655 16.06 9.42 22.49
CA PRO A 655 17.32 8.90 23.02
C PRO A 655 17.10 8.10 24.31
N SER A 656 15.89 8.20 24.87
CA SER A 656 15.49 7.62 26.15
C SER A 656 14.76 6.29 25.96
N ALA A 657 14.20 6.08 24.77
CA ALA A 657 13.58 4.83 24.37
C ALA A 657 14.61 3.70 24.28
N LYS A 658 14.17 2.50 24.66
CA LYS A 658 14.89 1.27 24.36
C LYS A 658 14.58 0.84 22.93
N VAL A 659 15.54 1.00 22.02
CA VAL A 659 15.39 0.55 20.62
C VAL A 659 15.79 -0.93 20.49
N ILE A 660 14.90 -1.74 19.90
CA ILE A 660 15.09 -3.19 19.67
C ILE A 660 14.83 -3.49 18.20
N GLN A 661 15.74 -4.22 17.55
CA GLN A 661 15.58 -4.68 16.18
C GLN A 661 14.87 -6.04 16.16
N THR A 662 13.78 -6.16 15.40
CA THR A 662 12.95 -7.37 15.33
C THR A 662 12.71 -7.82 13.88
N ILE A 663 12.38 -9.10 13.75
CA ILE A 663 11.89 -9.74 12.53
C ILE A 663 10.64 -10.51 12.96
N TYR A 664 9.52 -10.32 12.27
CA TYR A 664 8.19 -10.81 12.69
C TYR A 664 7.82 -10.43 14.14
N SER A 665 8.18 -9.21 14.58
CA SER A 665 7.92 -8.69 15.92
C SER A 665 8.45 -9.55 17.09
N ARG A 666 9.34 -10.53 16.83
CA ARG A 666 9.87 -11.43 17.86
C ARG A 666 10.84 -10.70 18.78
N VAL A 667 10.47 -10.59 20.05
CA VAL A 667 11.23 -9.95 21.13
C VAL A 667 11.09 -10.76 22.43
N ASP A 668 12.01 -10.62 23.40
CA ASP A 668 11.73 -11.11 24.75
C ASP A 668 10.62 -10.25 25.35
N VAL A 669 9.49 -10.87 25.68
CA VAL A 669 8.28 -10.17 26.18
C VAL A 669 8.56 -9.39 27.47
N LYS A 670 9.57 -9.78 28.26
CA LYS A 670 10.02 -9.05 29.46
C LYS A 670 10.69 -7.71 29.17
N GLU A 671 11.03 -7.44 27.91
CA GLU A 671 11.59 -6.16 27.47
C GLU A 671 10.51 -5.13 27.13
N ILE A 672 9.23 -5.54 27.10
CA ILE A 672 8.07 -4.71 26.74
C ILE A 672 6.90 -4.77 27.75
N LEU A 673 6.80 -5.81 28.60
CA LEU A 673 5.78 -5.92 29.65
C LEU A 673 6.38 -5.88 31.06
N GLY A 674 5.74 -5.14 31.96
CA GLY A 674 6.11 -5.09 33.37
C GLY A 674 7.48 -4.44 33.61
N THR A 675 7.82 -3.44 32.79
CA THR A 675 9.15 -2.83 32.79
C THR A 675 9.24 -1.58 33.66
N GLY A 676 8.10 -0.98 34.03
CA GLY A 676 8.00 0.23 34.86
C GLY A 676 8.75 1.42 34.28
N ARG A 677 8.73 1.59 32.95
CA ARG A 677 9.50 2.63 32.24
C ARG A 677 8.74 3.95 32.07
N PHE A 678 7.41 3.90 32.02
CA PHE A 678 6.60 5.06 31.74
C PHE A 678 6.67 6.09 32.88
N ASP A 679 6.81 7.35 32.51
CA ASP A 679 6.81 8.51 33.42
C ASP A 679 6.00 9.63 32.76
N PHE A 680 4.86 9.96 33.35
CA PHE A 680 3.93 10.95 32.79
C PHE A 680 4.54 12.36 32.73
N VAL A 681 5.40 12.75 33.68
CA VAL A 681 6.06 14.06 33.67
C VAL A 681 7.13 14.10 32.56
N LYS A 682 7.87 13.01 32.37
CA LYS A 682 8.80 12.85 31.25
C LYS A 682 8.08 12.87 29.89
N ALA A 683 6.92 12.23 29.79
CA ALA A 683 6.12 12.20 28.57
C ALA A 683 5.48 13.57 28.26
N ALA A 684 4.78 14.17 29.23
CA ALA A 684 4.11 15.47 29.08
C ALA A 684 5.07 16.65 28.87
N SER A 685 6.29 16.59 29.42
CA SER A 685 7.31 17.60 29.13
C SER A 685 7.93 17.49 27.72
N GLY A 686 7.59 16.46 26.94
CA GLY A 686 7.89 16.32 25.51
C GLY A 686 9.38 16.33 25.11
N ALA A 687 10.30 16.40 26.08
CA ALA A 687 11.64 16.92 25.83
C ALA A 687 12.75 16.17 26.59
N GLY A 688 12.88 14.87 26.32
CA GLY A 688 14.13 14.14 26.60
C GLY A 688 15.37 14.83 25.98
N TRP A 689 15.16 15.55 24.87
CA TRP A 689 16.18 16.29 24.13
C TRP A 689 16.67 17.58 24.80
N LEU A 690 15.79 18.43 25.33
CA LEU A 690 16.22 19.65 26.05
C LEU A 690 17.04 19.28 27.29
N ARG A 691 16.69 18.20 27.99
CA ARG A 691 17.54 17.64 29.07
C ARG A 691 18.91 17.19 28.55
N SER A 692 18.96 16.41 27.47
CA SER A 692 20.23 15.94 26.88
C SER A 692 21.14 17.09 26.38
N LEU A 693 20.55 18.16 25.84
CA LEU A 693 21.26 19.36 25.40
C LEU A 693 21.75 20.23 26.57
N HIS A 694 21.02 20.26 27.69
CA HIS A 694 21.44 20.89 28.94
C HIS A 694 22.39 20.04 29.80
N GLU A 695 22.65 18.78 29.46
CA GLU A 695 23.66 17.93 30.12
C GLU A 695 25.09 18.41 29.84
N MET A 696 25.51 19.41 30.62
CA MET A 696 26.84 19.99 30.56
C MET A 696 27.92 19.02 31.04
N THR A 697 28.88 18.70 30.17
CA THR A 697 30.09 17.94 30.52
C THR A 697 31.29 18.88 30.73
N LYS A 698 32.18 18.54 31.68
CA LYS A 698 33.45 19.26 31.87
C LYS A 698 34.47 18.84 30.83
N MET A 699 34.86 19.77 29.95
CA MET A 699 35.99 19.58 29.04
C MET A 699 37.19 20.44 29.41
N LYS A 700 38.40 19.90 29.20
CA LYS A 700 39.66 20.66 29.30
C LYS A 700 40.03 21.23 27.94
N MET A 701 40.03 22.56 27.86
CA MET A 701 40.54 23.28 26.69
C MET A 701 42.07 23.14 26.59
N GLY A 702 42.62 23.32 25.39
CA GLY A 702 44.05 23.20 25.11
C GLY A 702 44.96 24.22 25.84
N ASN A 703 44.37 25.20 26.52
CA ASN A 703 45.05 26.16 27.41
C ASN A 703 45.09 25.70 28.88
N GLY A 704 44.44 24.59 29.24
CA GLY A 704 44.37 24.04 30.60
C GLY A 704 43.15 24.48 31.43
N GLU A 705 42.26 25.31 30.89
CA GLU A 705 41.01 25.70 31.57
C GLU A 705 39.94 24.60 31.45
N GLU A 706 39.25 24.31 32.55
CA GLU A 706 38.07 23.44 32.58
C GLU A 706 36.83 24.29 32.32
N ARG A 707 36.09 24.00 31.25
CA ARG A 707 34.83 24.68 30.92
C ARG A 707 33.71 23.65 30.78
N TRP A 708 32.52 24.02 31.24
CA TRP A 708 31.31 23.26 30.98
C TRP A 708 30.88 23.50 29.53
N THR A 709 30.60 22.43 28.80
CA THR A 709 30.16 22.45 27.40
C THR A 709 29.07 21.40 27.22
N PRO A 710 28.06 21.61 26.34
CA PRO A 710 27.17 20.54 25.91
C PRO A 710 28.00 19.36 25.39
N LYS A 711 27.55 18.14 25.68
CA LYS A 711 28.22 16.91 25.25
C LYS A 711 28.20 16.84 23.71
N PRO A 712 29.35 16.94 23.01
CA PRO A 712 29.35 16.90 21.55
C PRO A 712 29.19 15.46 21.10
N GLU A 713 27.95 15.03 20.85
CA GLU A 713 27.65 13.79 20.13
C GLU A 713 27.84 14.01 18.62
N ILE A 714 29.05 14.47 18.28
CA ILE A 714 29.45 14.91 16.96
C ILE A 714 30.84 14.32 16.68
N LEU A 715 30.88 13.18 15.99
CA LEU A 715 31.95 12.75 15.08
C LEU A 715 31.78 11.34 14.51
N GLU A 716 30.92 10.49 15.10
CA GLU A 716 30.90 9.05 14.79
C GLU A 716 29.70 8.58 13.93
N TYR A 717 28.62 9.36 13.79
CA TYR A 717 27.36 8.89 13.18
C TYR A 717 26.68 9.77 12.10
N GLY A 718 27.10 11.01 11.86
CA GLY A 718 26.64 11.79 10.68
C GLY A 718 25.25 12.43 10.71
N ILE A 719 24.38 12.09 11.68
CA ILE A 719 23.23 12.94 12.05
C ILE A 719 23.69 13.94 13.13
N ASN A 720 23.24 15.18 13.05
CA ASN A 720 23.56 16.24 13.99
C ASN A 720 22.32 17.03 14.42
N ASN A 721 22.38 17.59 15.62
CA ASN A 721 21.37 18.50 16.15
C ASN A 721 22.03 19.79 16.68
N PHE A 722 21.25 20.85 16.79
CA PHE A 722 21.65 22.09 17.46
C PHE A 722 20.43 22.88 17.95
N VAL A 723 20.64 23.79 18.90
CA VAL A 723 19.63 24.75 19.35
C VAL A 723 19.93 26.12 18.73
N TYR A 724 18.98 26.65 17.96
CA TYR A 724 19.00 28.06 17.58
C TYR A 724 18.49 28.90 18.76
N THR A 725 19.28 29.89 19.18
CA THR A 725 18.89 30.84 20.23
C THR A 725 19.15 32.28 19.81
N ALA A 726 18.13 33.12 19.99
CA ALA A 726 18.21 34.56 19.74
C ALA A 726 17.35 35.32 20.76
N ARG A 727 17.62 36.63 20.94
CA ARG A 727 16.84 37.53 21.81
C ARG A 727 16.41 38.80 21.09
N ARG A 728 15.90 38.64 19.88
CA ARG A 728 15.21 39.67 19.09
C ARG A 728 14.03 39.01 18.41
N PRO A 729 12.88 39.67 18.22
CA PRO A 729 11.78 39.04 17.53
C PRO A 729 12.13 38.81 16.04
N PHE A 730 11.54 37.78 15.45
CA PHE A 730 11.49 37.60 14.01
C PHE A 730 10.58 38.65 13.37
N HIS A 731 10.95 39.10 12.17
CA HIS A 731 10.10 39.90 11.31
C HIS A 731 9.09 38.98 10.61
N PRO A 732 7.77 39.18 10.80
CA PRO A 732 6.74 38.22 10.36
C PRO A 732 6.84 37.85 8.88
N ARG A 733 6.79 38.83 7.98
CA ARG A 733 6.93 38.61 6.53
C ARG A 733 8.25 37.95 6.09
N ARG A 734 9.37 38.14 6.80
CA ARG A 734 10.65 37.50 6.43
C ARG A 734 10.68 36.03 6.84
N LEU A 735 10.14 35.72 8.02
CA LEU A 735 9.97 34.35 8.48
C LEU A 735 8.99 33.60 7.57
N TYR A 736 7.86 34.22 7.22
CA TYR A 736 6.87 33.63 6.30
C TYR A 736 7.50 33.32 4.94
N ASN A 737 8.15 34.30 4.31
CA ASN A 737 8.78 34.14 3.00
C ASN A 737 9.94 33.11 2.99
N LEU A 738 10.54 32.80 4.15
CA LEU A 738 11.55 31.75 4.26
C LEU A 738 10.91 30.34 4.20
N LEU A 739 9.67 30.21 4.68
CA LEU A 739 9.04 28.92 5.02
C LEU A 739 7.93 28.50 4.05
N HIS A 740 7.08 29.43 3.59
CA HIS A 740 5.84 29.17 2.83
C HIS A 740 5.99 28.37 1.53
N ASP A 741 7.19 28.33 0.96
CA ASP A 741 7.54 27.66 -0.30
C ASP A 741 8.37 26.38 -0.07
N LYS A 742 8.71 26.05 1.17
CA LYS A 742 9.62 24.95 1.58
C LYS A 742 9.06 24.06 2.69
N PHE A 743 8.01 24.50 3.37
CA PHE A 743 7.22 23.71 4.30
C PHE A 743 5.74 23.93 4.03
N ILE A 744 4.93 22.89 4.22
CA ILE A 744 3.47 23.03 4.30
C ILE A 744 3.18 23.56 5.70
N ILE A 745 2.67 24.80 5.77
CA ILE A 745 2.42 25.46 7.06
C ILE A 745 0.99 25.17 7.50
N LEU A 746 0.85 24.60 8.70
CA LEU A 746 -0.42 24.37 9.40
C LEU A 746 -0.55 25.36 10.57
N GLN A 747 -1.73 25.94 10.76
CA GLN A 747 -2.07 26.89 11.83
C GLN A 747 -3.47 26.56 12.35
N ASP A 748 -3.67 26.65 13.67
CA ASP A 748 -5.02 26.57 14.25
C ASP A 748 -5.71 27.93 14.06
N ALA A 749 -6.72 27.98 13.19
CA ALA A 749 -7.56 29.16 13.05
C ALA A 749 -8.30 29.45 14.36
N ALA A 750 -8.40 30.72 14.75
CA ALA A 750 -9.28 31.10 15.84
C ALA A 750 -10.73 30.80 15.43
N GLU A 751 -11.49 30.10 16.28
CA GLU A 751 -12.94 29.96 16.13
C GLU A 751 -13.56 31.36 16.14
N ASP A 752 -13.94 31.86 14.97
CA ASP A 752 -14.88 32.98 14.89
C ASP A 752 -16.18 32.50 15.55
N ASP A 753 -16.56 33.12 16.66
CA ASP A 753 -17.88 32.98 17.29
C ASP A 753 -18.95 33.40 16.26
N VAL A 754 -19.37 32.47 15.40
CA VAL A 754 -20.52 32.65 14.51
C VAL A 754 -21.78 32.62 15.37
N ASP A 755 -22.11 33.80 15.88
CA ASP A 755 -23.33 34.13 16.65
C ASP A 755 -24.53 33.33 16.13
N GLU A 756 -25.11 32.47 16.99
CA GLU A 756 -26.23 31.58 16.67
C GLU A 756 -27.51 32.38 16.41
N GLY A 757 -27.57 33.03 15.25
CA GLY A 757 -28.74 33.70 14.71
C GLY A 757 -29.72 32.69 14.11
N GLU A 758 -30.67 32.23 14.94
CA GLU A 758 -31.82 31.42 14.51
C GLU A 758 -32.51 31.99 13.25
N GLU A 759 -32.51 31.25 12.13
CA GLU A 759 -33.70 31.16 11.27
C GLU A 759 -33.93 29.70 10.85
N GLU A 760 -35.04 29.14 11.33
CA GLU A 760 -35.61 27.87 10.87
C GLU A 760 -36.07 28.02 9.41
N ASP A 761 -35.77 27.05 8.54
CA ASP A 761 -36.87 26.38 7.82
C ASP A 761 -36.48 25.02 7.22
N SER A 762 -37.49 24.16 7.12
CA SER A 762 -37.39 22.76 6.74
C SER A 762 -37.31 22.53 5.22
N ASP A 763 -36.56 21.51 4.77
CA ASP A 763 -37.17 20.26 4.30
C ASP A 763 -36.15 19.19 3.88
N ALA A 764 -36.48 17.93 4.13
CA ALA A 764 -35.69 16.76 3.71
C ALA A 764 -36.38 15.99 2.58
N ALA A 765 -35.65 15.70 1.49
CA ALA A 765 -35.94 14.57 0.59
C ALA A 765 -34.76 14.28 -0.36
N GLY A 766 -34.43 13.00 -0.53
CA GLY A 766 -33.36 12.53 -1.40
C GLY A 766 -33.76 12.23 -2.85
N GLU A 767 -32.91 11.39 -3.46
CA GLU A 767 -33.12 10.60 -4.69
C GLU A 767 -33.07 11.28 -6.08
N SER A 768 -31.89 11.16 -6.70
CA SER A 768 -31.67 10.44 -7.98
C SER A 768 -32.16 10.99 -9.35
N ASN A 769 -31.39 10.59 -10.37
CA ASN A 769 -31.72 10.46 -11.81
C ASN A 769 -31.91 11.72 -12.67
N ALA A 770 -30.88 11.94 -13.50
CA ALA A 770 -30.89 12.24 -14.93
C ALA A 770 -32.21 12.56 -15.66
N GLU A 771 -32.17 13.58 -16.54
CA GLU A 771 -32.60 13.41 -17.94
C GLU A 771 -31.95 14.43 -18.92
N HIS A 772 -31.90 14.06 -20.21
CA HIS A 772 -31.39 14.87 -21.33
C HIS A 772 -32.42 15.89 -21.84
N HIS A 773 -31.94 16.95 -22.53
CA HIS A 773 -32.23 17.31 -23.95
C HIS A 773 -32.01 18.82 -24.19
N SER A 774 -30.93 19.24 -24.86
CA SER A 774 -30.70 19.28 -26.32
C SER A 774 -31.40 20.43 -27.07
N ASP A 775 -30.62 21.34 -27.66
CA ASP A 775 -30.82 21.70 -29.07
C ASP A 775 -29.51 22.18 -29.74
N SER A 776 -29.48 22.16 -31.08
CA SER A 776 -28.29 22.39 -31.94
C SER A 776 -28.22 23.85 -32.48
N SER A 777 -27.12 24.42 -33.01
CA SER A 777 -26.24 23.86 -34.05
C SER A 777 -25.05 24.79 -34.43
N SER A 778 -23.94 24.16 -34.89
CA SER A 778 -22.95 24.57 -35.93
C SER A 778 -22.02 25.79 -35.80
N GLU A 779 -20.73 25.52 -36.10
CA GLU A 779 -19.61 26.43 -36.47
C GLU A 779 -19.10 27.35 -35.33
N SER A 780 -17.79 27.46 -35.03
CA SER A 780 -16.57 27.31 -35.84
C SER A 780 -15.32 26.88 -35.03
N GLU A 781 -14.20 26.55 -35.70
CA GLU A 781 -12.88 26.36 -35.08
C GLU A 781 -12.12 27.70 -34.93
N ALA A 782 -11.18 27.73 -33.96
CA ALA A 782 -10.14 28.76 -33.69
C ALA A 782 -10.53 30.02 -32.89
N GLU A 783 -9.50 30.61 -32.28
CA GLU A 783 -9.45 31.90 -31.53
C GLU A 783 -9.92 31.88 -30.06
N GLU A 784 -9.04 31.42 -29.15
CA GLU A 784 -8.89 31.92 -27.77
C GLU A 784 -7.37 32.00 -27.42
N GLU A 785 -6.65 32.85 -28.15
CA GLU A 785 -5.56 33.66 -27.56
C GLU A 785 -6.19 35.04 -27.22
N GLU A 786 -5.71 35.73 -26.18
CA GLU A 786 -6.13 37.08 -25.75
C GLU A 786 -7.49 37.23 -25.02
N GLU A 787 -7.62 36.69 -23.81
CA GLU A 787 -8.31 37.38 -22.67
C GLU A 787 -7.48 37.24 -21.37
N GLU A 788 -6.22 37.71 -21.42
CA GLU A 788 -5.60 38.34 -20.23
C GLU A 788 -6.06 39.81 -20.17
N GLU A 789 -5.98 40.45 -18.99
CA GLU A 789 -6.48 41.81 -18.68
C GLU A 789 -8.01 41.96 -18.45
N GLU A 790 -8.52 41.51 -17.28
CA GLU A 790 -9.42 42.31 -16.40
C GLU A 790 -9.83 41.57 -15.09
N LYS A 791 -8.85 41.24 -14.22
CA LYS A 791 -9.05 41.01 -12.77
C LYS A 791 -7.80 41.36 -11.94
N GLU A 792 -7.46 42.64 -11.88
CA GLU A 792 -6.69 43.20 -10.76
C GLU A 792 -7.67 43.84 -9.75
N GLU A 793 -7.25 43.96 -8.48
CA GLU A 793 -8.01 44.51 -7.33
C GLU A 793 -9.01 43.57 -6.61
N GLU A 794 -8.64 42.30 -6.41
CA GLU A 794 -8.73 41.70 -5.06
C GLU A 794 -7.31 41.63 -4.48
N ALA A 795 -7.13 41.89 -3.19
CA ALA A 795 -5.82 42.15 -2.58
C ALA A 795 -5.00 40.88 -2.34
N ASP A 796 -3.67 40.97 -2.46
CA ASP A 796 -2.70 39.90 -2.21
C ASP A 796 -2.85 39.24 -0.82
N GLU A 797 -3.69 38.21 -0.70
CA GLU A 797 -3.47 37.16 0.30
C GLU A 797 -2.41 36.18 -0.23
N PRO A 798 -1.31 35.94 0.51
CA PRO A 798 -0.27 35.03 0.06
C PRO A 798 -0.76 33.58 0.14
N THR A 799 -1.22 33.05 -0.99
CA THR A 799 -1.56 31.63 -1.12
C THR A 799 -0.29 30.77 -1.15
N GLN A 800 -0.28 29.65 -0.41
CA GLN A 800 0.84 28.70 -0.44
C GLN A 800 0.91 27.99 -1.81
N PRO A 801 2.12 27.67 -2.34
CA PRO A 801 2.28 26.84 -3.52
C PRO A 801 1.71 25.42 -3.32
N THR A 802 1.58 24.63 -4.38
CA THR A 802 1.06 23.27 -4.26
C THR A 802 2.01 22.38 -3.45
N SER A 803 1.47 21.39 -2.72
CA SER A 803 2.26 20.46 -1.88
C SER A 803 3.41 19.78 -2.65
N GLN A 804 3.23 19.51 -3.95
CA GLN A 804 4.26 18.94 -4.81
C GLN A 804 5.41 19.91 -5.10
N GLU A 805 5.12 21.21 -5.29
CA GLU A 805 6.11 22.26 -5.48
C GLU A 805 6.87 22.53 -4.18
N ILE A 806 6.19 22.58 -3.03
CA ILE A 806 6.81 22.72 -1.71
C ILE A 806 7.79 21.57 -1.44
N LEU A 807 7.38 20.32 -1.70
CA LEU A 807 8.28 19.16 -1.61
C LEU A 807 9.48 19.24 -2.56
N ALA A 808 9.28 19.71 -3.79
CA ALA A 808 10.36 19.89 -4.76
C ALA A 808 11.36 20.98 -4.32
N ASN A 809 10.86 22.12 -3.85
CA ASN A 809 11.64 23.23 -3.34
C ASN A 809 12.46 22.82 -2.10
N LYS A 810 11.84 22.16 -1.11
CA LYS A 810 12.56 21.64 0.06
C LYS A 810 13.66 20.65 -0.32
N ARG A 811 13.42 19.77 -1.30
CA ARG A 811 14.41 18.81 -1.82
C ARG A 811 15.54 19.50 -2.60
N ALA A 812 15.30 20.68 -3.17
CA ALA A 812 16.30 21.48 -3.88
C ALA A 812 17.12 22.40 -2.96
N ASP A 813 16.60 22.78 -1.79
CA ASP A 813 17.27 23.67 -0.85
C ASP A 813 18.44 22.96 -0.12
N PRO A 814 19.70 23.40 -0.30
CA PRO A 814 20.87 22.70 0.26
C PRO A 814 21.02 22.85 1.78
N LEU A 815 20.25 23.73 2.43
CA LEU A 815 20.30 23.99 3.87
C LEU A 815 19.11 23.37 4.61
N LEU A 816 17.95 23.27 3.96
CA LEU A 816 16.70 22.76 4.54
C LEU A 816 16.29 21.36 4.06
N GLN A 817 16.89 20.83 2.98
CA GLN A 817 16.78 19.41 2.61
C GLN A 817 17.31 18.46 3.71
N PRO A 818 18.45 18.74 4.40
CA PRO A 818 18.96 17.85 5.45
C PRO A 818 18.12 17.84 6.73
N LEU A 819 17.20 18.81 6.90
CA LEU A 819 16.40 18.98 8.11
C LEU A 819 15.23 17.99 8.16
N LEU A 820 15.22 17.16 9.20
CA LEU A 820 14.23 16.10 9.42
C LEU A 820 13.19 16.50 10.47
N ARG A 821 13.62 17.11 11.58
CA ARG A 821 12.76 17.51 12.71
C ARG A 821 13.22 18.84 13.28
N SER A 822 12.28 19.72 13.65
CA SER A 822 12.55 20.87 14.51
C SER A 822 11.37 21.16 15.43
N LYS A 823 11.67 21.57 16.67
CA LYS A 823 10.67 21.79 17.72
C LYS A 823 11.14 22.86 18.70
N GLY A 824 10.24 23.69 19.21
CA GLY A 824 10.55 24.70 20.22
C GLY A 824 9.58 25.86 20.22
N PHE A 825 10.04 27.04 20.62
CA PHE A 825 9.24 28.25 20.63
C PHE A 825 9.97 29.45 20.02
N PHE A 826 9.20 30.38 19.48
CA PHE A 826 9.69 31.57 18.79
C PHE A 826 9.01 32.85 19.25
N TRP A 827 9.71 33.96 19.07
CA TRP A 827 9.20 35.31 19.34
C TRP A 827 8.99 36.06 18.03
N LEU A 828 7.75 36.44 17.74
CA LEU A 828 7.35 37.20 16.56
C LEU A 828 7.18 38.70 16.89
N ALA A 829 7.58 39.60 15.99
CA ALA A 829 7.54 41.05 16.27
C ALA A 829 6.12 41.57 16.50
N THR A 830 5.13 40.92 15.87
CA THR A 830 3.69 41.21 15.88
C THR A 830 2.89 40.42 16.92
N ARG A 831 3.53 39.66 17.80
CA ARG A 831 2.88 38.97 18.92
C ARG A 831 3.62 39.38 20.20
N LEU A 832 3.14 40.45 20.83
CA LEU A 832 3.87 41.15 21.89
C LEU A 832 3.89 40.40 23.23
N TYR A 833 2.80 39.69 23.51
CA TYR A 833 2.49 39.14 24.83
C TYR A 833 2.64 37.61 24.92
N GLN A 834 2.48 36.90 23.80
CA GLN A 834 2.65 35.44 23.68
C GLN A 834 3.96 35.04 22.97
N PHE A 835 4.40 33.81 23.23
CA PHE A 835 5.32 33.09 22.35
C PHE A 835 4.54 32.28 21.30
N GLY A 836 5.18 31.94 20.20
CA GLY A 836 4.63 30.97 19.24
C GLY A 836 5.27 29.61 19.42
N GLU A 837 4.51 28.55 19.18
CA GLU A 837 4.99 27.17 19.20
C GLU A 837 5.42 26.74 17.79
N TRP A 838 6.51 25.98 17.71
CA TRP A 838 7.10 25.51 16.47
C TRP A 838 7.21 23.99 16.51
N SER A 839 6.60 23.30 15.54
CA SER A 839 6.74 21.85 15.35
C SER A 839 6.78 21.51 13.87
N GLN A 840 7.92 21.02 13.38
CA GLN A 840 8.10 20.60 11.98
C GLN A 840 8.62 19.16 11.91
N ALA A 841 8.00 18.28 11.14
CA ALA A 841 8.51 16.96 10.78
C ALA A 841 8.49 16.78 9.25
N GLY A 842 9.57 16.25 8.68
CA GLY A 842 9.70 16.11 7.22
C GLY A 842 9.54 17.47 6.52
N ALA A 843 8.52 17.60 5.68
CA ALA A 843 8.17 18.85 5.00
C ALA A 843 7.00 19.63 5.64
N MET A 844 6.42 19.14 6.75
CA MET A 844 5.28 19.76 7.43
C MET A 844 5.77 20.68 8.55
N LEU A 845 5.09 21.80 8.80
CA LEU A 845 5.42 22.77 9.85
C LEU A 845 4.14 23.33 10.48
N THR A 846 3.80 22.88 11.68
CA THR A 846 2.75 23.44 12.52
C THR A 846 3.29 24.65 13.32
N MET A 847 2.55 25.75 13.31
CA MET A 847 2.91 27.00 14.00
C MET A 847 1.73 27.62 14.74
N ASN A 848 1.62 27.34 16.04
CA ASN A 848 0.42 27.67 16.83
C ASN A 848 0.70 28.77 17.86
N CYS A 849 -0.37 29.38 18.39
CA CYS A 849 -0.27 30.35 19.47
C CYS A 849 0.11 29.66 20.79
N GLY A 850 1.28 30.00 21.33
CA GLY A 850 1.69 29.57 22.65
C GLY A 850 1.12 30.44 23.78
N GLY A 851 1.55 30.14 25.01
CA GLY A 851 1.18 30.91 26.20
C GLY A 851 1.79 32.32 26.26
N PRO A 852 1.38 33.14 27.25
CA PRO A 852 2.02 34.42 27.52
C PRO A 852 3.45 34.25 28.03
N TRP A 853 4.35 35.19 27.68
CA TRP A 853 5.69 35.26 28.26
C TRP A 853 5.62 35.47 29.79
N PHE A 854 6.49 34.82 30.57
CA PHE A 854 6.51 35.00 32.03
C PHE A 854 6.77 36.47 32.44
N ALA A 855 7.47 37.24 31.59
CA ALA A 855 7.66 38.68 31.79
C ALA A 855 6.37 39.53 31.72
N GLU A 856 5.28 39.00 31.19
CA GLU A 856 3.96 39.67 31.10
C GLU A 856 2.97 39.20 32.18
N VAL A 857 3.41 38.29 33.04
CA VAL A 857 2.57 37.49 33.91
C VAL A 857 3.00 37.68 35.38
N PRO A 858 2.09 38.09 36.29
CA PRO A 858 2.44 38.38 37.69
C PRO A 858 3.10 37.22 38.46
N ASP A 859 4.07 37.55 39.33
CA ASP A 859 4.86 36.60 40.13
C ASP A 859 4.05 35.62 41.00
N ASP A 860 2.80 35.96 41.35
CA ASP A 860 1.92 35.16 42.20
C ASP A 860 1.21 34.03 41.45
N VAL A 861 1.14 34.10 40.12
CA VAL A 861 0.56 33.03 39.28
C VAL A 861 1.61 32.06 38.73
N TRP A 862 2.90 32.36 38.84
CA TRP A 862 4.01 31.47 38.44
C TRP A 862 4.00 30.10 39.17
N PRO A 863 4.64 29.05 38.61
CA PRO A 863 4.75 27.74 39.26
C PRO A 863 5.32 27.81 40.69
N GLU A 864 4.78 26.98 41.58
CA GLU A 864 5.24 26.89 42.99
C GLU A 864 6.47 25.97 43.16
N ASP A 865 6.80 25.16 42.16
CA ASP A 865 7.99 24.32 42.19
C ASP A 865 9.27 25.17 42.14
N GLY A 866 10.16 24.95 43.11
CA GLY A 866 11.36 25.77 43.31
C GLY A 866 12.44 25.58 42.25
N ASP A 867 12.54 24.40 41.63
CA ASP A 867 13.51 24.14 40.57
C ASP A 867 13.00 24.68 39.23
N VAL A 868 11.69 24.55 38.94
CA VAL A 868 11.04 25.16 37.77
C VAL A 868 11.13 26.69 37.84
N ARG A 869 10.76 27.29 38.98
CA ARG A 869 10.82 28.75 39.17
C ARG A 869 12.23 29.30 38.98
N LYS A 870 13.24 28.59 39.49
CA LYS A 870 14.64 28.94 39.32
C LYS A 870 15.11 28.82 37.86
N SER A 871 14.61 27.84 37.10
CA SER A 871 14.88 27.75 35.65
C SER A 871 14.33 28.96 34.90
N ILE A 872 13.09 29.39 35.22
CA ILE A 872 12.49 30.59 34.63
C ILE A 872 13.31 31.83 35.00
N GLU A 873 13.71 32.00 36.27
CA GLU A 873 14.56 33.12 36.71
C GLU A 873 15.93 33.14 36.02
N GLU A 874 16.52 31.98 35.71
CA GLU A 874 17.79 31.88 34.97
C GLU A 874 17.66 32.30 33.48
N ASP A 875 16.46 32.21 32.91
CA ASP A 875 16.15 32.63 31.54
C ASP A 875 15.90 34.14 31.37
N PHE A 876 15.65 34.88 32.45
CA PHE A 876 15.38 36.33 32.37
C PHE A 876 16.67 37.12 32.06
N GLN A 877 16.69 37.84 30.92
CA GLN A 877 17.85 38.64 30.51
C GLN A 877 17.47 40.00 29.93
N GLY A 878 18.00 41.06 30.53
CA GLY A 878 17.82 42.43 30.05
C GLY A 878 16.44 43.01 30.37
N GLU A 879 15.98 43.96 29.56
CA GLU A 879 14.72 44.70 29.76
C GLU A 879 13.47 43.91 29.35
N TRP A 880 13.63 42.85 28.56
CA TRP A 880 12.53 42.13 27.91
C TRP A 880 12.23 40.75 28.52
N GLY A 881 12.92 40.38 29.60
CA GLY A 881 12.66 39.18 30.40
C GLY A 881 13.11 37.87 29.74
N ASP A 882 12.22 36.88 29.74
CA ASP A 882 12.39 35.52 29.20
C ASP A 882 12.30 35.43 27.67
N ARG A 883 11.79 36.48 27.01
CA ARG A 883 11.60 36.60 25.55
C ARG A 883 12.84 36.20 24.74
N ARG A 884 12.69 35.14 23.94
CA ARG A 884 13.74 34.58 23.09
C ARG A 884 13.19 33.64 22.01
N GLN A 885 14.05 33.24 21.09
CA GLN A 885 13.88 32.04 20.29
C GLN A 885 14.64 30.91 20.97
N GLU A 886 14.03 29.72 21.02
CA GLU A 886 14.70 28.49 21.43
C GLU A 886 14.09 27.34 20.61
N ILE A 887 14.75 27.02 19.50
CA ILE A 887 14.27 26.02 18.53
C ILE A 887 15.38 24.98 18.32
N VAL A 888 15.08 23.72 18.61
CA VAL A 888 15.92 22.57 18.28
C VAL A 888 15.75 22.23 16.81
N PHE A 889 16.86 21.99 16.10
CA PHE A 889 16.90 21.46 14.74
C PHE A 889 17.68 20.14 14.73
N ILE A 890 17.18 19.12 14.02
CA ILE A 890 17.72 17.76 13.92
C ILE A 890 17.73 17.31 12.46
N GLY A 891 18.87 16.84 11.96
CA GLY A 891 18.96 16.34 10.59
C GLY A 891 20.29 15.69 10.21
N GLU A 892 20.38 15.22 8.96
CA GLU A 892 21.52 14.43 8.47
C GLU A 892 22.56 15.32 7.77
N GLY A 893 23.51 15.86 8.54
CA GLY A 893 24.57 16.73 8.02
C GLY A 893 24.15 18.20 7.88
N VAL A 894 23.24 18.68 8.73
CA VAL A 894 22.73 20.06 8.73
C VAL A 894 23.88 21.06 8.90
N ASP A 895 23.99 22.04 7.99
CA ASP A 895 24.91 23.16 8.16
C ASP A 895 24.35 24.13 9.21
N VAL A 896 24.81 23.92 10.45
CA VAL A 896 24.48 24.75 11.62
C VAL A 896 24.68 26.24 11.35
N ASN A 897 25.75 26.64 10.63
CA ASN A 897 26.02 28.05 10.37
C ASN A 897 25.11 28.60 9.27
N GLY A 898 24.84 27.80 8.22
CA GLY A 898 23.91 28.15 7.15
C GLY A 898 22.49 28.36 7.65
N VAL A 899 21.94 27.40 8.41
CA VAL A 899 20.58 27.50 8.97
C VAL A 899 20.48 28.61 10.01
N THR A 900 21.49 28.78 10.88
CA THR A 900 21.53 29.94 11.81
C THR A 900 21.55 31.26 11.05
N GLY A 901 22.27 31.35 9.94
CA GLY A 901 22.30 32.55 9.08
C GLY A 901 20.94 32.89 8.46
N LEU A 902 20.22 31.89 7.94
CA LEU A 902 18.86 32.08 7.39
C LEU A 902 17.88 32.63 8.45
N LEU A 903 17.95 32.11 9.67
CA LEU A 903 17.11 32.56 10.78
C LEU A 903 17.55 33.95 11.29
N ASP A 904 18.84 34.24 11.38
CA ASP A 904 19.37 35.55 11.75
C ASP A 904 18.95 36.65 10.75
N GLU A 905 18.86 36.32 9.44
CA GLU A 905 18.33 37.22 8.40
C GLU A 905 16.83 37.52 8.59
N CYS A 906 16.08 36.68 9.30
CA CYS A 906 14.69 36.92 9.66
C CYS A 906 14.52 37.79 10.92
N LEU A 907 15.55 38.00 11.75
CA LEU A 907 15.45 38.81 12.97
C LEU A 907 15.27 40.31 12.69
N LEU A 908 14.62 41.05 13.61
CA LEU A 908 14.59 42.52 13.53
C LEU A 908 16.01 43.13 13.52
N SER A 909 16.27 44.00 12.56
CA SER A 909 17.49 44.79 12.49
C SER A 909 17.54 45.81 13.64
N THR A 910 18.73 46.35 13.93
CA THR A 910 18.93 47.39 14.96
C THR A 910 18.08 48.65 14.72
N LYS A 911 17.56 48.90 13.50
CA LYS A 911 16.64 50.01 13.23
C LYS A 911 15.20 49.65 13.57
N GLU A 912 14.77 48.43 13.24
CA GLU A 912 13.41 47.94 13.50
C GLU A 912 13.21 47.65 15.00
N MET A 913 14.20 47.04 15.65
CA MET A 913 14.19 46.84 17.11
C MET A 913 14.00 48.18 17.85
N LYS A 914 14.65 49.26 17.39
CA LYS A 914 14.44 50.61 17.96
C LYS A 914 13.07 51.25 17.67
N LYS A 915 12.31 50.73 16.70
CA LYS A 915 10.89 51.08 16.53
C LYS A 915 10.06 50.29 17.54
N TRP A 916 10.27 48.96 17.60
CA TRP A 916 9.59 48.05 18.51
C TRP A 916 9.73 48.49 19.97
N GLU A 917 10.97 48.71 20.43
CA GLU A 917 11.28 49.23 21.77
C GLU A 917 10.62 50.60 22.06
N ARG A 918 10.33 51.42 21.05
CA ARG A 918 9.68 52.72 21.26
C ARG A 918 8.21 52.56 21.60
N VAL A 919 7.52 51.65 20.90
CA VAL A 919 6.10 51.33 21.17
C VAL A 919 5.98 50.69 22.56
N MET A 920 6.85 49.71 22.85
CA MET A 920 6.80 49.00 24.14
C MET A 920 7.12 49.90 25.34
N ARG A 921 8.12 50.79 25.23
CA ARG A 921 8.48 51.76 26.29
C ARG A 921 7.50 52.93 26.42
N ASP A 922 6.54 53.11 25.50
CA ASP A 922 5.54 54.15 25.66
C ASP A 922 4.58 53.77 26.79
N GLN A 923 4.59 54.54 27.87
CA GLN A 923 3.73 54.31 29.04
C GLN A 923 2.36 54.98 28.88
N THR A 924 2.08 55.64 27.75
CA THR A 924 0.79 56.28 27.47
C THR A 924 -0.14 55.47 26.56
N MET A 925 0.37 54.36 25.98
CA MET A 925 -0.41 53.44 25.17
C MET A 925 -0.85 52.21 25.98
N GLU A 926 -2.10 51.81 25.84
CA GLU A 926 -2.66 50.57 26.40
C GLU A 926 -2.17 49.33 25.62
N ARG A 927 -2.35 48.12 26.17
CA ARG A 927 -1.87 46.87 25.54
C ARG A 927 -2.42 46.70 24.11
N ARG A 928 -3.73 46.90 23.94
CA ARG A 928 -4.41 46.82 22.64
C ARG A 928 -3.87 47.84 21.63
N GLU A 929 -3.67 49.09 22.04
CA GLU A 929 -3.11 50.13 21.16
C GLU A 929 -1.68 49.79 20.72
N LYS A 930 -0.85 49.24 21.61
CA LYS A 930 0.51 48.78 21.26
C LYS A 930 0.47 47.66 20.22
N GLN A 931 -0.43 46.70 20.38
CA GLN A 931 -0.63 45.58 19.46
C GLN A 931 -1.07 46.08 18.07
N GLU A 932 -2.08 46.98 18.00
CA GLU A 932 -2.52 47.60 16.74
C GLU A 932 -1.41 48.43 16.05
N VAL A 933 -0.67 49.24 16.81
CA VAL A 933 0.44 50.06 16.27
C VAL A 933 1.53 49.15 15.70
N VAL A 934 1.81 48.03 16.36
CA VAL A 934 2.80 47.04 15.91
C VAL A 934 2.35 46.31 14.66
N GLY A 935 1.09 45.87 14.57
CA GLY A 935 0.50 45.28 13.36
C GLY A 935 0.51 46.23 12.15
N ARG A 936 0.44 47.55 12.38
CA ARG A 936 0.60 48.57 11.32
C ARG A 936 2.06 48.88 10.94
N ILE A 937 3.05 48.43 11.72
CA ILE A 937 4.48 48.66 11.44
C ILE A 937 5.08 47.54 10.59
N TRP A 938 4.58 46.31 10.73
CA TRP A 938 5.03 45.13 9.99
C TRP A 938 3.83 44.42 9.36
N GLU A 939 3.89 44.26 8.05
CA GLU A 939 2.99 43.36 7.31
C GLU A 939 3.11 41.94 7.88
N ASP A 940 1.97 41.41 8.33
CA ASP A 940 1.86 40.09 8.92
C ASP A 940 1.26 39.13 7.90
N GLY A 941 1.88 37.96 7.74
CA GLY A 941 1.41 36.89 6.83
C GLY A 941 0.96 35.64 7.58
N TRP A 942 0.84 35.75 8.90
CA TRP A 942 0.44 34.69 9.83
C TRP A 942 -0.96 34.98 10.36
N GLU A 943 -1.73 33.93 10.66
CA GLU A 943 -3.09 34.06 11.18
C GLU A 943 -3.14 34.80 12.53
N GLU A 944 -4.24 35.48 12.82
CA GLU A 944 -4.40 36.20 14.08
C GLU A 944 -4.44 35.23 15.27
N TRP A 945 -3.76 35.60 16.36
CA TRP A 945 -3.75 34.78 17.58
C TRP A 945 -4.75 35.32 18.60
N PRO A 946 -5.41 34.44 19.40
CA PRO A 946 -6.33 34.87 20.43
C PRO A 946 -5.73 35.91 21.37
N ALA A 947 -6.48 36.99 21.64
CA ALA A 947 -6.03 38.06 22.50
C ALA A 947 -5.87 37.59 23.96
N VAL A 948 -4.80 38.03 24.63
CA VAL A 948 -4.61 37.81 26.07
C VAL A 948 -5.65 38.64 26.84
N VAL A 949 -6.74 38.01 27.27
CA VAL A 949 -7.85 38.64 28.00
C VAL A 949 -7.36 39.35 29.27
N GLU A 950 -7.68 40.63 29.41
CA GLU A 950 -7.45 41.41 30.63
C GLU A 950 -8.68 41.37 31.55
N ASP A 951 -8.45 41.26 32.87
CA ASP A 951 -9.47 41.53 33.89
C ASP A 951 -9.49 43.04 34.16
N ASP A 952 -10.40 43.78 33.54
CA ASP A 952 -10.58 45.22 33.81
C ASP A 952 -11.18 45.47 35.21
N GLU A 953 -10.33 45.72 36.21
CA GLU A 953 -10.74 46.27 37.52
C GLU A 953 -11.11 47.78 37.44
N ASP A 954 -11.95 48.21 36.48
CA ASP A 954 -12.41 49.61 36.38
C ASP A 954 -13.88 49.74 35.90
N GLY A 955 -14.83 49.39 36.77
CA GLY A 955 -16.26 49.31 36.43
C GLY A 955 -17.29 49.53 37.55
N VAL A 956 -16.95 50.22 38.65
CA VAL A 956 -17.88 50.40 39.79
C VAL A 956 -18.22 51.88 40.04
N GLN A 957 -19.33 52.38 39.45
CA GLN A 957 -20.11 53.50 40.01
C GLN A 957 -21.62 53.38 39.70
N ASN A 958 -22.41 53.03 40.73
CA ASN A 958 -23.86 53.29 40.94
C ASN A 958 -24.85 52.72 39.86
N GLU A 959 -26.01 52.13 40.19
CA GLU A 959 -27.01 52.49 41.22
C GLU A 959 -27.80 51.28 41.76
N GLU A 960 -28.18 51.38 43.05
CA GLU A 960 -29.42 50.88 43.70
C GLU A 960 -29.80 49.38 43.75
N ALA A 961 -29.20 48.68 44.74
CA ALA A 961 -29.86 48.06 45.90
C ALA A 961 -31.09 47.11 45.75
N MET A 962 -30.92 45.87 46.23
CA MET A 962 -31.83 45.30 47.25
C MET A 962 -31.17 44.15 48.06
N ASP A 963 -31.48 44.06 49.35
CA ASP A 963 -30.88 43.12 50.32
C ASP A 963 -31.29 41.64 50.11
N ILE A 964 -30.42 40.70 50.55
CA ILE A 964 -30.73 39.69 51.59
C ILE A 964 -29.42 39.03 52.12
N GLU A 965 -29.44 38.62 53.40
CA GLU A 965 -28.30 38.27 54.26
C GLU A 965 -27.72 36.84 54.01
N GLY A 966 -26.42 36.59 54.28
CA GLY A 966 -25.86 35.24 54.02
C GLY A 966 -24.52 34.73 54.61
N GLN A 967 -23.59 35.54 55.14
CA GLN A 967 -22.31 35.09 55.80
C GLN A 967 -21.29 34.27 54.93
N PRO A 968 -20.00 34.17 55.35
CA PRO A 968 -18.88 34.18 54.40
C PRO A 968 -18.24 32.83 54.09
N GLU A 969 -17.75 32.67 52.86
CA GLU A 969 -16.74 31.66 52.49
C GLU A 969 -15.41 32.30 52.05
N GLU A 970 -14.30 31.67 52.43
CA GLU A 970 -12.94 32.07 52.06
C GLU A 970 -12.63 31.61 50.62
N GLY A 971 -12.96 32.46 49.63
CA GLY A 971 -12.64 32.20 48.23
C GLY A 971 -11.13 32.20 47.97
N LYS A 972 -10.55 31.02 47.75
CA LYS A 972 -9.26 30.90 47.03
C LYS A 972 -9.46 31.39 45.60
N ARG A 973 -8.80 32.50 45.22
CA ARG A 973 -8.68 32.89 43.80
C ARG A 973 -7.91 31.79 43.06
N GLU A 974 -8.53 31.16 42.06
CA GLU A 974 -7.82 30.28 41.12
C GLU A 974 -6.78 31.09 40.32
N ARG A 975 -5.59 30.52 40.08
CA ARG A 975 -4.48 31.22 39.41
C ARG A 975 -4.60 31.11 37.89
N LYS A 976 -4.94 32.23 37.24
CA LYS A 976 -5.29 32.33 35.81
C LYS A 976 -4.18 32.05 34.77
N ILE A 977 -2.98 31.57 35.13
CA ILE A 977 -2.10 30.94 34.12
C ILE A 977 -2.73 29.64 33.60
N SER A 978 -3.45 28.90 34.45
CA SER A 978 -3.98 27.59 34.09
C SER A 978 -4.84 27.63 32.83
N ARG A 979 -5.60 28.70 32.56
CA ARG A 979 -6.46 28.78 31.36
C ARG A 979 -5.66 28.91 30.05
N PHE A 980 -4.55 29.65 30.02
CA PHE A 980 -3.70 29.76 28.83
C PHE A 980 -2.80 28.52 28.62
N MET A 981 -2.47 27.80 29.69
CA MET A 981 -1.78 26.51 29.64
C MET A 981 -2.75 25.31 29.54
N ARG A 982 -4.05 25.54 29.31
CA ARG A 982 -5.10 24.51 29.16
C ARG A 982 -5.75 24.47 27.77
N GLY A 983 -5.26 25.26 26.80
CA GLY A 983 -5.58 25.07 25.38
C GLY A 983 -5.20 23.67 24.90
N GLY A 984 -4.16 23.09 25.50
CA GLY A 984 -3.95 21.64 25.58
C GLY A 984 -3.95 21.19 27.04
N TYR A 985 -4.81 20.21 27.36
CA TYR A 985 -4.78 19.37 28.56
C TYR A 985 -5.17 19.99 29.92
N ALA A 986 -6.20 19.39 30.53
CA ALA A 986 -6.84 19.87 31.76
C ALA A 986 -6.35 19.10 33.00
N ALA A 987 -5.78 19.81 33.99
CA ALA A 987 -5.47 19.23 35.30
C ALA A 987 -5.66 20.19 36.50
N HIS A 988 -6.43 19.75 37.51
CA HIS A 988 -6.27 20.13 38.92
C HIS A 988 -6.70 18.99 39.88
N GLN A 989 -5.76 18.52 40.70
CA GLN A 989 -6.01 18.30 42.13
C GLN A 989 -4.88 18.89 42.98
N GLY A 990 -5.21 19.34 44.18
CA GLY A 990 -4.24 19.86 45.15
C GLY A 990 -4.63 19.49 46.58
N HIS A 991 -3.81 18.65 47.23
CA HIS A 991 -3.93 18.36 48.66
C HIS A 991 -3.04 19.30 49.49
N SER A 992 -3.55 19.80 50.62
CA SER A 992 -2.77 20.55 51.62
C SER A 992 -2.62 19.77 52.93
N HIS A 993 -1.40 19.71 53.46
CA HIS A 993 -1.02 18.97 54.68
C HIS A 993 -1.47 19.58 56.01
N SER A 994 -1.70 18.73 57.03
CA SER A 994 -1.06 18.76 58.38
C SER A 994 -1.50 17.50 59.17
N HIS A 995 -0.88 17.00 60.26
CA HIS A 995 0.23 17.40 61.12
C HIS A 995 0.86 16.14 61.78
N LYS A 996 2.17 15.88 61.60
CA LYS A 996 3.18 15.56 62.65
C LYS A 996 4.48 14.98 62.09
#